data_AF-A0A9X3NHJ5-F1
#
_entry.id   AF-A0A9X3NHJ5-F1
#
_cell.length_a   1.000
_cell.length_b   1.000
_cell.length_c   1.000
_cell.angle_alpha   90.00
_cell.angle_beta   90.00
_cell.angle_gamma   90.00
#
_symmetry.space_group_name_H-M   'P 1'
#
loop_
_entity.id
_entity.type
_entity.pdbx_description
1 polymer ?
#
loop_
_entity_poly.entity_id
_entity_poly.type
_entity_poly.pdbx_seq_one_letter_code
_entity_poly.pdbx_strand_id
1 'polypeptide(L)'
;MPVVAVMGAAAALAVGLAVPWEGADAHKDWWQHHGRDESGKLLFFASDGLRQDAVEEFSDRGVTPGFRELLRKGAYASDHGLLTQAPPNTGAGWFTLATGAWPGVHGSTNNTFHRNGATFDSSTSFSSANVLQAETLAQAAERGGKKVAQIEWVGGRSGVINGPTVDYRGFFSGRGVATNYISPTDNEAFTRSFGVQFDHPAGYAGNAPFPGAAPAPATGWTNVPRSYSPAKEMRLRVVDFGTDKYGLNAYLYDSRNDGRVKYDRVLFSRTKSGADKVADLAEGDPFADVKVKIIGGTSEGKTASFLLKVERLSTDLKQVRLFHTSVTRALATWNGFTERGFTGTFEDYIAEKFPSSQAGDFAVLEAGTVSEDTYIEQSEYWAKLYHPLIKYVLTKYQPDLAMVGDPRTDEIQHQFLGLVTKRLPNGAANPSYDDTNVDGKKDGRAKAREGYIRDAYAGSDKTMRLAQDYLRDRDLTTFVSSDHGFAPQFLAIDASKVLVDLGLLSTPQTGNCRLATGETKGSAKVCYAGGAAQVYLNLAGRDPVVAGQTQIAATEEAATVAKIRAAFLALKDGNDWNHDGRPENWKVIDRTYTKAEARYIPNGAGSTADMAHPTRTGDLVVFSASPYQFDAATPGTQFALSAFFGQHGYVPDVQDLRSNTNMRATFLAGGDAIERGEADDVRSIDLAPTAAFLLGVPAPQHSQGVVRRDLLDDGRDYTPVNVIGLNDFHGQLEPTTSGYDTLQASVGGAGQLATLFDEEAAQLPGSTLLLSGGDNVGASPPNSALLEDMPSIEAMNAWGMDATAFGNHEFDYGPTRILKQQAASKFPWLSANIVQTSNGQPPSYVKPSTVIRVNGVNVGVIGATVKNTPELVAAGNTAGLSFLDEAERIKRESQLLRARGVKVQIVVIHEGAAAGSNAVDGTLPTPWSGPIIDIVGKLQDTTIDLVVAGHTHRAANTVVGKIPVVEGFNAGVSYSVAQLLVDDGDVEWAGATTRTAKNLGVTPRADVAAIVKKANDDTAVLRNQVIGSASVDLLRDPNRLKESNLGNLVADAMRAKYPGVDAAITNSGGLRQDIRMTPPSAGEAAGQITWGEVFAVLPFGNRTVIMTLTYANLKAGLENGFKPPCGDVAGGTGRTPQISGIKVTFHCTGIVPVVDSIVRVSDGKVLGDADSVRIVTNDFMLTGGDGYTAFTLGTNVLQPGDALLDVTIEYIAARSPVAPTVEGRVVGP
;
A
#
# COMPACT_ATOMS: atom_id res chain seq x y z
N MET A 1 3.69 -8.23 -38.73
CA MET A 1 4.50 -7.01 -38.50
C MET A 1 3.86 -6.24 -37.35
N PRO A 2 4.45 -6.23 -36.15
CA PRO A 2 4.04 -5.33 -35.08
C PRO A 2 5.06 -4.21 -34.83
N VAL A 3 4.50 -3.17 -34.22
CA VAL A 3 4.98 -1.80 -34.07
C VAL A 3 6.00 -1.68 -32.92
N VAL A 4 6.90 -0.73 -33.13
CA VAL A 4 8.08 -0.36 -32.34
C VAL A 4 7.71 0.59 -31.18
N ALA A 5 8.39 0.36 -30.05
CA ALA A 5 8.83 1.27 -28.98
C ALA A 5 8.07 2.57 -28.66
N VAL A 6 7.62 2.71 -27.40
CA VAL A 6 8.01 3.82 -26.49
C VAL A 6 7.88 3.32 -25.03
N MET A 7 8.99 2.90 -24.41
CA MET A 7 9.21 2.90 -22.95
C MET A 7 10.72 2.96 -22.72
N GLY A 8 11.26 4.16 -22.84
CA GLY A 8 12.68 4.43 -22.67
C GLY A 8 12.93 5.93 -22.65
N ALA A 9 12.84 6.52 -21.45
CA ALA A 9 13.57 7.72 -20.99
C ALA A 9 12.82 8.37 -19.81
N ALA A 10 13.12 7.91 -18.60
CA ALA A 10 13.00 8.70 -17.37
C ALA A 10 14.01 8.18 -16.34
N ALA A 11 15.27 8.03 -16.74
CA ALA A 11 16.37 7.62 -15.87
C ALA A 11 17.71 8.13 -16.42
N ALA A 12 17.84 9.43 -16.63
CA ALA A 12 19.12 10.09 -16.89
C ALA A 12 18.97 11.62 -16.79
N LEU A 13 18.96 12.16 -15.57
CA LEU A 13 19.50 13.48 -15.17
C LEU A 13 19.01 13.82 -13.75
N ALA A 14 19.64 13.18 -12.77
CA ALA A 14 19.73 13.67 -11.39
C ALA A 14 21.10 13.25 -10.85
N VAL A 15 22.16 13.62 -11.56
CA VAL A 15 23.52 13.55 -11.04
C VAL A 15 23.93 14.94 -10.62
N GLY A 16 24.26 15.08 -9.34
CA GLY A 16 24.98 16.23 -8.81
C GLY A 16 24.10 17.27 -8.13
N LEU A 17 23.75 16.99 -6.88
CA LEU A 17 24.09 17.82 -5.71
C LEU A 17 23.48 17.13 -4.49
N ALA A 18 24.20 16.14 -3.97
CA ALA A 18 24.02 15.71 -2.59
C ALA A 18 24.47 16.89 -1.71
N VAL A 19 23.53 17.75 -1.33
CA VAL A 19 23.74 18.61 -0.18
C VAL A 19 23.74 17.66 1.02
N PRO A 20 24.81 17.64 1.85
CA PRO A 20 24.80 16.86 3.07
C PRO A 20 23.59 17.30 3.90
N TRP A 21 22.80 16.35 4.35
CA TRP A 21 21.71 16.58 5.28
C TRP A 21 22.30 17.02 6.63
N GLU A 22 22.56 18.32 6.80
CA GLU A 22 23.07 18.92 8.06
C GLU A 22 22.01 18.97 9.18
N GLY A 23 20.81 18.45 8.94
CA GLY A 23 19.78 18.25 9.98
C GLY A 23 19.90 16.94 10.77
N ALA A 24 20.80 16.03 10.37
CA ALA A 24 20.92 14.69 10.96
C ALA A 24 21.27 14.68 12.46
N ASP A 25 21.98 15.70 12.93
CA ASP A 25 22.50 15.70 14.29
C ASP A 25 21.45 16.17 15.33
N ALA A 26 20.40 16.91 14.93
CA ALA A 26 19.28 17.24 15.83
C ALA A 26 18.26 16.07 15.98
N HIS A 27 18.28 15.09 15.08
CA HIS A 27 17.40 13.92 15.12
C HIS A 27 17.94 12.76 15.99
N LYS A 28 19.24 12.80 16.39
CA LYS A 28 19.82 11.78 17.28
C LYS A 28 19.31 11.89 18.72
N ASP A 29 18.91 13.08 19.16
CA ASP A 29 18.56 13.35 20.56
C ASP A 29 17.22 12.74 21.02
N TRP A 30 16.41 12.17 20.10
CA TRP A 30 15.23 11.37 20.46
C TRP A 30 15.60 10.13 21.30
N TRP A 31 16.64 9.44 20.85
CA TRP A 31 16.96 8.08 21.28
C TRP A 31 17.61 7.99 22.66
N GLN A 32 18.13 9.10 23.18
CA GLN A 32 18.83 9.15 24.47
C GLN A 32 17.94 9.56 25.65
N HIS A 33 16.68 9.95 25.41
CA HIS A 33 15.82 10.45 26.49
C HIS A 33 14.46 9.76 26.64
N HIS A 34 13.91 9.09 25.62
CA HIS A 34 12.64 8.32 25.70
C HIS A 34 12.67 7.01 24.88
N GLY A 35 13.85 6.42 24.68
CA GLY A 35 13.99 5.07 24.13
C GLY A 35 14.59 4.15 25.18
N ARG A 36 14.39 2.83 25.04
CA ARG A 36 15.34 1.88 25.60
C ARG A 36 16.74 2.34 25.17
N ASP A 37 17.53 2.88 26.11
CA ASP A 37 18.88 3.44 25.92
C ASP A 37 19.85 2.41 25.29
N GLU A 38 19.40 1.15 25.22
CA GLU A 38 20.03 -0.01 24.59
C GLU A 38 19.01 -0.72 23.67
N SER A 39 18.42 -0.06 22.66
CA SER A 39 17.53 -0.76 21.72
C SER A 39 18.34 -1.83 20.97
N GLY A 40 18.21 -3.08 21.40
CA GLY A 40 18.88 -4.23 20.79
C GLY A 40 18.55 -4.36 19.30
N LYS A 41 19.39 -5.12 18.58
CA LYS A 41 19.14 -5.39 17.16
C LYS A 41 17.91 -6.27 16.99
N LEU A 42 17.26 -6.15 15.84
CA LEU A 42 16.13 -6.99 15.45
C LEU A 42 16.45 -7.75 14.16
N LEU A 43 16.29 -9.07 14.21
CA LEU A 43 16.22 -9.93 13.04
C LEU A 43 14.74 -10.25 12.77
N PHE A 44 14.20 -9.79 11.65
CA PHE A 44 12.93 -10.24 11.13
C PHE A 44 13.18 -11.25 10.02
N PHE A 45 13.17 -12.52 10.39
CA PHE A 45 13.31 -13.63 9.47
C PHE A 45 11.93 -14.09 8.99
N ALA A 46 11.74 -14.19 7.68
CA ALA A 46 10.52 -14.71 7.08
C ALA A 46 10.84 -15.89 6.15
N SER A 47 10.12 -16.99 6.27
CA SER A 47 10.26 -18.15 5.39
C SER A 47 8.93 -18.39 4.71
N ASP A 48 8.91 -18.28 3.39
CA ASP A 48 7.69 -18.31 2.59
C ASP A 48 7.00 -19.68 2.73
N GLY A 49 5.70 -19.71 2.95
CA GLY A 49 4.93 -20.95 3.13
C GLY A 49 5.23 -21.78 4.38
N LEU A 50 6.01 -21.28 5.34
CA LEU A 50 6.35 -22.02 6.56
C LEU A 50 5.11 -22.21 7.46
N ARG A 51 4.75 -23.47 7.72
CA ARG A 51 3.62 -23.84 8.59
C ARG A 51 4.06 -24.08 10.04
N GLN A 52 3.36 -23.46 10.98
CA GLN A 52 3.67 -23.55 12.42
C GLN A 52 3.61 -25.00 12.91
N ASP A 53 2.57 -25.75 12.54
CA ASP A 53 2.38 -27.14 12.97
C ASP A 53 3.51 -28.07 12.46
N ALA A 54 4.03 -27.81 11.26
CA ALA A 54 5.17 -28.54 10.73
C ALA A 54 6.49 -28.12 11.42
N VAL A 55 6.64 -26.84 11.78
CA VAL A 55 7.78 -26.37 12.59
C VAL A 55 7.80 -27.05 13.96
N GLU A 56 6.65 -27.17 14.62
CA GLU A 56 6.49 -27.88 15.89
C GLU A 56 6.88 -29.36 15.74
N GLU A 57 6.32 -30.07 14.75
CA GLU A 57 6.60 -31.49 14.50
C GLU A 57 8.10 -31.74 14.24
N PHE A 58 8.70 -30.96 13.35
CA PHE A 58 10.11 -31.12 12.99
C PHE A 58 11.06 -30.70 14.11
N SER A 59 10.67 -29.74 14.94
CA SER A 59 11.42 -29.34 16.13
C SER A 59 11.44 -30.45 17.18
N ASP A 60 10.32 -31.12 17.41
CA ASP A 60 10.23 -32.28 18.32
C ASP A 60 11.10 -33.44 17.86
N ARG A 61 11.17 -33.65 16.54
CA ARG A 61 12.04 -34.65 15.89
C ARG A 61 13.51 -34.24 15.84
N GLY A 62 13.86 -33.01 16.23
CA GLY A 62 15.23 -32.50 16.27
C GLY A 62 15.81 -32.07 14.92
N VAL A 63 14.95 -31.83 13.93
CA VAL A 63 15.34 -31.41 12.57
C VAL A 63 15.70 -29.91 12.53
N THR A 64 14.95 -29.09 13.26
CA THR A 64 15.05 -27.62 13.28
C THR A 64 15.45 -27.12 14.68
N PRO A 65 16.72 -27.29 15.09
CA PRO A 65 17.14 -27.01 16.47
C PRO A 65 17.09 -25.53 16.87
N GLY A 66 17.21 -24.58 15.93
CA GLY A 66 17.06 -23.16 16.18
C GLY A 66 15.60 -22.77 16.41
N PHE A 67 14.68 -23.23 15.56
CA PHE A 67 13.23 -23.06 15.81
C PHE A 67 12.79 -23.73 17.10
N ARG A 68 13.35 -24.92 17.42
CA ARG A 68 13.13 -25.59 18.70
C ARG A 68 13.58 -24.74 19.89
N GLU A 69 14.67 -23.98 19.75
CA GLU A 69 15.13 -23.08 20.80
C GLU A 69 14.14 -21.93 21.01
N LEU A 70 13.64 -21.32 19.93
CA LEU A 70 12.62 -20.27 19.99
C LEU A 70 11.30 -20.79 20.60
N LEU A 71 10.78 -21.93 20.14
CA LEU A 71 9.60 -22.58 20.74
C LEU A 71 9.76 -22.87 22.24
N ARG A 72 10.99 -23.16 22.69
CA ARG A 72 11.26 -23.49 24.09
C ARG A 72 11.47 -22.29 24.98
N LYS A 73 12.12 -21.24 24.47
CA LYS A 73 12.64 -20.13 25.29
C LYS A 73 11.99 -18.79 24.99
N GLY A 74 11.27 -18.65 23.87
CA GLY A 74 10.58 -17.42 23.50
C GLY A 74 9.08 -17.65 23.33
N ALA A 75 8.48 -16.85 22.46
CA ALA A 75 7.05 -16.84 22.21
C ALA A 75 6.68 -17.52 20.89
N TYR A 76 5.47 -18.07 20.81
CA TYR A 76 4.89 -18.57 19.56
C TYR A 76 3.38 -18.34 19.52
N ALA A 77 2.80 -18.27 18.32
CA ALA A 77 1.35 -18.08 18.17
C ALA A 77 0.56 -19.33 18.56
N SER A 78 -0.57 -19.15 19.24
CA SER A 78 -1.48 -20.22 19.61
C SER A 78 -2.24 -20.81 18.42
N ASP A 79 -2.94 -21.93 18.68
CA ASP A 79 -3.77 -22.64 17.69
C ASP A 79 -3.03 -22.96 16.38
N HIS A 80 -1.75 -23.30 16.53
CA HIS A 80 -0.85 -23.67 15.44
C HIS A 80 -0.72 -22.60 14.34
N GLY A 81 -0.66 -21.32 14.72
CA GLY A 81 -0.06 -20.29 13.88
C GLY A 81 -0.75 -18.92 13.90
N LEU A 82 -0.05 -18.00 13.24
CA LEU A 82 -0.40 -16.60 13.02
C LEU A 82 -1.66 -16.45 12.15
N LEU A 83 -2.57 -15.58 12.59
CA LEU A 83 -3.73 -15.14 11.80
C LEU A 83 -3.26 -14.21 10.67
N THR A 84 -3.46 -14.62 9.43
CA THR A 84 -2.82 -13.99 8.26
C THR A 84 -3.80 -13.18 7.40
N GLN A 85 -3.30 -12.45 6.41
CA GLN A 85 -4.11 -11.65 5.48
C GLN A 85 -4.95 -12.50 4.53
N ALA A 86 -5.93 -11.85 3.87
CA ALA A 86 -6.73 -12.44 2.81
C ALA A 86 -6.41 -11.83 1.43
N PRO A 87 -6.23 -12.64 0.37
CA PRO A 87 -5.90 -14.06 0.44
C PRO A 87 -4.51 -14.28 1.09
N PRO A 88 -4.27 -15.42 1.75
CA PRO A 88 -2.95 -15.81 2.22
C PRO A 88 -2.04 -16.16 1.03
N ASN A 89 -1.40 -15.18 0.41
CA ASN A 89 -0.43 -15.39 -0.65
C ASN A 89 0.72 -14.38 -0.59
N THR A 90 1.80 -14.69 -1.31
CA THR A 90 3.07 -13.96 -1.30
C THR A 90 2.91 -12.43 -1.40
N GLY A 91 2.25 -11.94 -2.44
CA GLY A 91 2.16 -10.51 -2.72
C GLY A 91 1.35 -9.73 -1.69
N ALA A 92 0.31 -10.33 -1.11
CA ALA A 92 -0.45 -9.71 -0.04
C ALA A 92 0.28 -9.84 1.32
N GLY A 93 0.89 -10.99 1.57
CA GLY A 93 1.47 -11.34 2.86
C GLY A 93 2.75 -10.64 3.19
N TRP A 94 3.71 -10.60 2.27
CA TRP A 94 4.97 -9.90 2.51
C TRP A 94 4.75 -8.41 2.75
N PHE A 95 3.81 -7.77 2.05
CA PHE A 95 3.43 -6.38 2.33
C PHE A 95 2.66 -6.23 3.64
N THR A 96 1.83 -7.20 4.03
CA THR A 96 1.17 -7.17 5.34
C THR A 96 2.21 -7.23 6.47
N LEU A 97 3.17 -8.16 6.41
CA LEU A 97 4.28 -8.25 7.37
C LEU A 97 5.15 -6.99 7.39
N ALA A 98 5.43 -6.42 6.22
CA ALA A 98 6.30 -5.25 6.10
C ALA A 98 5.62 -3.95 6.56
N THR A 99 4.31 -3.80 6.43
CA THR A 99 3.60 -2.52 6.68
C THR A 99 2.77 -2.54 7.95
N GLY A 100 2.41 -3.73 8.43
CA GLY A 100 1.41 -3.90 9.48
C GLY A 100 0.01 -3.46 9.06
N ALA A 101 -0.28 -3.37 7.76
CA ALA A 101 -1.58 -2.97 7.23
C ALA A 101 -2.21 -4.14 6.45
N TRP A 102 -3.53 -4.14 6.28
CA TRP A 102 -4.21 -5.15 5.47
C TRP A 102 -4.14 -4.85 3.95
N PRO A 103 -4.42 -5.84 3.08
CA PRO A 103 -4.50 -5.65 1.62
C PRO A 103 -5.43 -4.55 1.16
N GLY A 104 -6.53 -4.31 1.88
CA GLY A 104 -7.43 -3.19 1.64
C GLY A 104 -6.78 -1.81 1.81
N VAL A 105 -5.60 -1.72 2.45
CA VAL A 105 -4.86 -0.49 2.73
C VAL A 105 -3.55 -0.42 1.96
N HIS A 106 -2.70 -1.44 2.03
CA HIS A 106 -1.41 -1.42 1.31
C HIS A 106 -1.54 -1.66 -0.20
N GLY A 107 -2.73 -2.04 -0.68
CA GLY A 107 -3.08 -2.02 -2.10
C GLY A 107 -2.67 -3.25 -2.92
N SER A 108 -2.07 -4.27 -2.32
CA SER A 108 -1.77 -5.54 -2.98
C SER A 108 -2.81 -6.58 -2.56
N THR A 109 -3.87 -6.70 -3.36
CA THR A 109 -5.03 -7.55 -3.07
C THR A 109 -4.86 -8.99 -3.56
N ASN A 110 -3.79 -9.27 -4.30
CA ASN A 110 -3.44 -10.58 -4.84
C ASN A 110 -2.01 -10.56 -5.43
N ASN A 111 -1.43 -11.73 -5.76
CA ASN A 111 -0.19 -11.79 -6.56
C ASN A 111 -0.37 -11.12 -7.93
N THR A 112 -1.54 -11.28 -8.55
CA THR A 112 -1.91 -10.61 -9.80
C THR A 112 -3.36 -10.15 -9.74
N PHE A 113 -3.60 -8.88 -10.05
CA PHE A 113 -4.91 -8.26 -9.98
C PHE A 113 -5.11 -7.24 -11.13
N HIS A 114 -6.35 -6.79 -11.31
CA HIS A 114 -6.69 -5.71 -12.21
C HIS A 114 -7.02 -4.44 -11.41
N ARG A 115 -6.62 -3.27 -11.92
CA ARG A 115 -7.00 -1.98 -11.36
C ARG A 115 -8.23 -1.47 -12.11
N ASN A 116 -9.38 -1.42 -11.44
CA ASN A 116 -10.60 -0.83 -11.98
C ASN A 116 -10.31 0.61 -12.45
N GLY A 117 -10.83 0.99 -13.61
CA GLY A 117 -10.52 2.27 -14.26
C GLY A 117 -9.30 2.24 -15.19
N ALA A 118 -8.50 1.16 -15.20
CA ALA A 118 -7.50 0.92 -16.23
C ALA A 118 -8.12 0.21 -17.45
N THR A 119 -7.40 0.16 -18.58
CA THR A 119 -7.87 -0.61 -19.75
C THR A 119 -8.09 -2.07 -19.37
N PHE A 120 -9.20 -2.66 -19.81
CA PHE A 120 -9.62 -3.98 -19.31
C PHE A 120 -8.71 -5.14 -19.76
N ASP A 121 -7.81 -4.92 -20.73
CA ASP A 121 -6.75 -5.87 -21.12
C ASP A 121 -5.53 -5.86 -20.17
N SER A 122 -5.45 -4.88 -19.26
CA SER A 122 -4.30 -4.71 -18.36
C SER A 122 -4.28 -5.73 -17.22
N SER A 123 -3.08 -6.08 -16.76
CA SER A 123 -2.84 -6.90 -15.57
C SER A 123 -1.75 -6.26 -14.72
N THR A 124 -1.87 -6.32 -13.40
CA THR A 124 -0.93 -5.76 -12.44
C THR A 124 -0.37 -6.88 -11.58
N SER A 125 0.96 -7.02 -11.54
CA SER A 125 1.67 -7.83 -10.55
C SER A 125 1.79 -7.04 -9.24
N PHE A 126 1.78 -7.71 -8.09
CA PHE A 126 2.09 -7.06 -6.81
C PHE A 126 3.45 -6.35 -6.81
N SER A 127 4.40 -6.86 -7.60
CA SER A 127 5.76 -6.33 -7.74
C SER A 127 5.89 -5.18 -8.74
N SER A 128 4.79 -4.76 -9.37
CA SER A 128 4.78 -3.60 -10.26
C SER A 128 4.94 -2.30 -9.45
N ALA A 129 5.49 -1.27 -10.06
CA ALA A 129 5.55 0.06 -9.44
C ALA A 129 4.14 0.63 -9.16
N ASN A 130 4.05 1.51 -8.17
CA ASN A 130 2.83 2.16 -7.68
C ASN A 130 1.75 1.15 -7.21
N VAL A 131 2.16 0.00 -6.70
CA VAL A 131 1.29 -0.98 -6.02
C VAL A 131 1.29 -0.75 -4.53
N LEU A 132 2.45 -0.64 -3.89
CA LEU A 132 2.51 -0.50 -2.44
C LEU A 132 1.97 0.89 -2.05
N GLN A 133 0.87 0.96 -1.32
CA GLN A 133 0.23 2.22 -0.90
C GLN A 133 0.39 2.51 0.59
N ALA A 134 1.23 1.72 1.26
CA ALA A 134 1.51 1.85 2.68
C ALA A 134 3.01 1.90 2.92
N GLU A 135 3.40 2.67 3.92
CA GLU A 135 4.76 2.72 4.42
C GLU A 135 5.16 1.40 5.09
N THR A 136 6.40 0.98 4.89
CA THR A 136 6.99 -0.23 5.49
C THR A 136 7.73 0.07 6.80
N LEU A 137 7.89 -0.95 7.65
CA LEU A 137 8.76 -0.97 8.82
C LEU A 137 10.20 -0.57 8.46
N ALA A 138 10.70 -1.00 7.30
CA ALA A 138 12.03 -0.62 6.83
C ALA A 138 12.16 0.90 6.66
N GLN A 139 11.16 1.53 6.02
CA GLN A 139 11.12 2.99 5.83
C GLN A 139 10.92 3.73 7.17
N ALA A 140 10.02 3.24 8.01
CA ALA A 140 9.77 3.81 9.32
C ALA A 140 11.01 3.73 10.23
N ALA A 141 11.74 2.61 10.18
CA ALA A 141 12.97 2.42 10.93
C ALA A 141 14.11 3.34 10.44
N GLU A 142 14.30 3.51 9.12
CA GLU A 142 15.26 4.48 8.60
C GLU A 142 14.87 5.94 8.92
N ARG A 143 13.58 6.28 8.88
CA ARG A 143 13.10 7.60 9.35
C ARG A 143 13.42 7.78 10.84
N GLY A 144 13.31 6.71 11.63
CA GLY A 144 13.77 6.67 13.01
C GLY A 144 15.29 6.65 13.18
N GLY A 145 16.08 6.73 12.10
CA GLY A 145 17.54 6.77 12.19
C GLY A 145 18.21 5.40 12.38
N LYS A 146 17.48 4.29 12.23
CA LYS A 146 18.04 2.94 12.26
C LYS A 146 18.63 2.55 10.91
N LYS A 147 19.68 1.74 10.93
CA LYS A 147 20.24 1.07 9.75
C LYS A 147 19.41 -0.16 9.44
N VAL A 148 18.92 -0.26 8.21
CA VAL A 148 18.08 -1.38 7.77
C VAL A 148 18.74 -2.15 6.64
N ALA A 149 18.69 -3.49 6.68
CA ALA A 149 19.06 -4.33 5.54
C ALA A 149 17.92 -5.29 5.20
N GLN A 150 17.61 -5.41 3.92
CA GLN A 150 16.64 -6.35 3.37
C GLN A 150 17.36 -7.34 2.46
N ILE A 151 17.27 -8.64 2.76
CA ILE A 151 17.98 -9.69 2.02
C ILE A 151 17.02 -10.82 1.71
N GLU A 152 16.68 -10.97 0.43
CA GLU A 152 15.58 -11.83 -0.04
C GLU A 152 14.23 -11.48 0.60
N TRP A 153 14.03 -10.21 0.98
CA TRP A 153 12.72 -9.78 1.47
C TRP A 153 11.84 -9.44 0.26
N VAL A 154 10.85 -10.29 -0.02
CA VAL A 154 10.01 -10.16 -1.22
C VAL A 154 9.27 -8.82 -1.21
N GLY A 155 9.41 -8.06 -2.29
CA GLY A 155 8.84 -6.71 -2.40
C GLY A 155 9.63 -5.64 -1.63
N GLY A 156 10.78 -5.98 -1.05
CA GLY A 156 11.63 -5.06 -0.30
C GLY A 156 12.06 -3.84 -1.12
N ARG A 157 12.21 -3.98 -2.45
CA ARG A 157 12.55 -2.87 -3.34
C ARG A 157 11.48 -1.80 -3.41
N SER A 158 10.20 -2.13 -3.18
CA SER A 158 9.13 -1.13 -3.07
C SER A 158 9.29 -0.25 -1.82
N GLY A 159 9.97 -0.72 -0.78
CA GLY A 159 10.28 0.08 0.40
C GLY A 159 11.28 1.21 0.14
N VAL A 160 12.15 1.13 -0.88
CA VAL A 160 13.19 2.12 -1.21
C VAL A 160 13.86 2.74 0.03
N ILE A 161 14.76 1.96 0.63
CA ILE A 161 15.60 2.38 1.76
C ILE A 161 17.01 2.75 1.30
N ASN A 162 17.78 3.41 2.16
CA ASN A 162 19.19 3.73 1.93
C ASN A 162 20.10 2.51 2.09
N GLY A 163 19.75 1.62 3.01
CA GLY A 163 20.49 0.40 3.28
C GLY A 163 20.50 -0.62 2.13
N PRO A 164 21.22 -1.73 2.31
CA PRO A 164 21.26 -2.82 1.36
C PRO A 164 19.88 -3.47 1.21
N THR A 165 19.35 -3.51 -0.01
CA THR A 165 18.16 -4.26 -0.39
C THR A 165 18.55 -5.24 -1.50
N VAL A 166 18.33 -6.53 -1.26
CA VAL A 166 18.39 -7.61 -2.25
C VAL A 166 17.00 -8.24 -2.23
N ASP A 167 16.25 -8.10 -3.32
CA ASP A 167 14.82 -8.45 -3.33
C ASP A 167 14.57 -9.74 -4.11
N TYR A 168 14.79 -9.70 -5.43
CA TYR A 168 14.51 -10.81 -6.34
C TYR A 168 15.56 -10.93 -7.45
N ARG A 169 15.22 -11.57 -8.57
CA ARG A 169 16.09 -11.71 -9.75
C ARG A 169 15.38 -11.34 -11.05
N GLY A 170 16.11 -10.74 -11.99
CA GLY A 170 15.69 -10.56 -13.37
C GLY A 170 16.06 -11.78 -14.23
N PHE A 171 15.25 -12.07 -15.25
CA PHE A 171 15.46 -13.16 -16.21
C PHE A 171 15.81 -12.58 -17.60
N PHE A 172 16.83 -13.15 -18.25
CA PHE A 172 17.40 -12.66 -19.51
C PHE A 172 17.53 -13.76 -20.58
N SER A 173 16.95 -14.94 -20.34
CA SER A 173 16.77 -16.01 -21.31
C SER A 173 15.67 -16.97 -20.85
N GLY A 174 15.26 -17.87 -21.74
CA GLY A 174 14.52 -19.07 -21.36
C GLY A 174 15.39 -20.11 -20.66
N ARG A 175 14.73 -21.17 -20.20
CA ARG A 175 15.26 -22.40 -19.59
C ARG A 175 15.05 -23.57 -20.55
N GLY A 176 15.89 -24.60 -20.49
CA GLY A 176 15.69 -25.74 -21.38
C GLY A 176 16.75 -26.80 -21.42
N VAL A 177 16.57 -27.71 -22.38
CA VAL A 177 17.43 -28.88 -22.59
C VAL A 177 17.89 -28.99 -24.05
N ALA A 178 19.06 -29.60 -24.24
CA ALA A 178 19.46 -30.25 -25.49
C ALA A 178 19.55 -31.76 -25.26
N THR A 179 18.75 -32.51 -26.02
CA THR A 179 18.60 -33.97 -25.84
C THR A 179 18.44 -34.70 -27.16
N ASN A 180 18.97 -35.92 -27.25
CA ASN A 180 18.78 -36.80 -28.40
C ASN A 180 17.70 -37.88 -28.19
N TYR A 181 16.98 -37.82 -27.07
CA TYR A 181 15.88 -38.72 -26.76
C TYR A 181 14.71 -37.98 -26.10
N ILE A 182 13.53 -38.57 -26.20
CA ILE A 182 12.32 -38.18 -25.47
C ILE A 182 12.06 -39.26 -24.41
N SER A 183 12.07 -38.84 -23.15
CA SER A 183 11.75 -39.67 -21.99
C SER A 183 10.24 -39.94 -21.92
N PRO A 184 9.79 -41.08 -21.40
CA PRO A 184 8.37 -41.29 -21.08
C PRO A 184 7.80 -40.26 -20.09
N THR A 185 8.65 -39.59 -19.32
CA THR A 185 8.27 -38.53 -18.38
C THR A 185 8.13 -37.16 -19.04
N ASP A 186 8.67 -36.96 -20.24
CA ASP A 186 8.59 -35.64 -20.90
C ASP A 186 7.13 -35.36 -21.29
N ASN A 187 6.59 -34.25 -20.80
CA ASN A 187 5.20 -33.87 -21.03
C ASN A 187 5.12 -32.75 -22.08
N GLU A 188 4.52 -33.09 -23.22
CA GLU A 188 4.43 -32.18 -24.37
C GLU A 188 3.56 -30.95 -24.07
N ALA A 189 2.45 -31.15 -23.36
CA ALA A 189 1.51 -30.09 -23.01
C ALA A 189 2.15 -29.09 -22.05
N PHE A 190 2.80 -29.58 -20.98
CA PHE A 190 3.49 -28.73 -20.01
C PHE A 190 4.69 -28.01 -20.62
N THR A 191 5.53 -28.72 -21.38
CA THR A 191 6.67 -28.12 -22.11
C THR A 191 6.20 -26.94 -22.96
N ARG A 192 5.09 -27.11 -23.70
CA ARG A 192 4.49 -26.04 -24.51
C ARG A 192 3.92 -24.92 -23.65
N SER A 193 3.16 -25.24 -22.60
CA SER A 193 2.47 -24.26 -21.76
C SER A 193 3.42 -23.32 -21.03
N PHE A 194 4.57 -23.82 -20.59
CA PHE A 194 5.59 -23.04 -19.88
C PHE A 194 6.68 -22.48 -20.77
N GLY A 195 6.61 -22.74 -22.08
CA GLY A 195 7.62 -22.32 -23.05
C GLY A 195 9.02 -22.86 -22.74
N VAL A 196 9.12 -24.09 -22.22
CA VAL A 196 10.41 -24.72 -21.94
C VAL A 196 11.09 -25.04 -23.28
N GLN A 197 12.32 -24.55 -23.45
CA GLN A 197 13.11 -24.83 -24.64
C GLN A 197 13.48 -26.32 -24.64
N PHE A 198 13.10 -27.02 -25.71
CA PHE A 198 13.35 -28.46 -25.84
C PHE A 198 14.03 -28.74 -27.18
N ASP A 199 15.36 -28.69 -27.18
CA ASP A 199 16.16 -28.91 -28.38
C ASP A 199 16.32 -30.42 -28.63
N HIS A 200 15.62 -30.91 -29.65
CA HIS A 200 15.66 -32.31 -30.08
C HIS A 200 15.88 -32.41 -31.61
N PRO A 201 16.63 -33.40 -32.13
CA PRO A 201 16.91 -33.53 -33.57
C PRO A 201 15.68 -33.60 -34.46
N ALA A 202 14.56 -34.11 -33.94
CA ALA A 202 13.28 -34.21 -34.64
C ALA A 202 12.27 -33.13 -34.25
N GLY A 203 12.62 -32.22 -33.32
CA GLY A 203 11.68 -31.29 -32.68
C GLY A 203 10.83 -31.97 -31.60
N TYR A 204 10.17 -31.17 -30.76
CA TYR A 204 9.28 -31.65 -29.69
C TYR A 204 8.42 -30.49 -29.13
N ALA A 205 7.15 -30.74 -28.77
CA ALA A 205 6.26 -29.77 -28.13
C ALA A 205 6.10 -28.42 -28.83
N GLY A 206 6.25 -28.37 -30.16
CA GLY A 206 6.22 -27.14 -30.95
C GLY A 206 7.58 -26.44 -31.13
N ASN A 207 8.65 -26.93 -30.48
CA ASN A 207 10.02 -26.53 -30.78
C ASN A 207 10.48 -27.16 -32.10
N ALA A 208 11.14 -26.35 -32.94
CA ALA A 208 11.62 -26.78 -34.26
C ALA A 208 12.75 -27.84 -34.14
N PRO A 209 12.90 -28.73 -35.14
CA PRO A 209 14.01 -29.68 -35.19
C PRO A 209 15.37 -29.00 -35.06
N PHE A 210 16.21 -29.52 -34.16
CA PHE A 210 17.55 -29.03 -33.92
C PHE A 210 18.59 -30.16 -33.98
N PRO A 211 19.19 -30.43 -35.15
CA PRO A 211 20.16 -31.52 -35.33
C PRO A 211 21.38 -31.44 -34.41
N GLY A 212 21.74 -30.23 -33.95
CA GLY A 212 22.86 -30.02 -33.02
C GLY A 212 22.67 -30.64 -31.64
N ALA A 213 21.46 -31.07 -31.27
CA ALA A 213 21.20 -31.81 -30.04
C ALA A 213 21.54 -33.31 -30.13
N ALA A 214 21.95 -33.84 -31.29
CA ALA A 214 22.44 -35.21 -31.42
C ALA A 214 23.97 -35.28 -31.28
N PRO A 215 24.52 -36.30 -30.58
CA PRO A 215 25.96 -36.55 -30.58
C PRO A 215 26.51 -36.78 -32.00
N ALA A 216 27.37 -35.87 -32.47
CA ALA A 216 28.08 -35.96 -33.74
C ALA A 216 29.59 -36.15 -33.52
N PRO A 217 30.41 -36.60 -34.49
CA PRO A 217 31.87 -36.61 -34.34
C PRO A 217 32.41 -35.23 -33.94
N ALA A 218 33.22 -35.16 -32.88
CA ALA A 218 33.82 -33.90 -32.46
C ALA A 218 34.82 -33.40 -33.51
N THR A 219 34.62 -32.17 -34.02
CA THR A 219 35.48 -31.58 -35.05
C THR A 219 35.90 -30.15 -34.68
N GLY A 220 37.15 -29.80 -34.97
CA GLY A 220 37.69 -28.46 -34.72
C GLY A 220 37.98 -28.12 -33.25
N TRP A 221 37.93 -29.09 -32.33
CA TRP A 221 38.24 -28.87 -30.93
C TRP A 221 39.74 -28.75 -30.67
N THR A 222 40.13 -27.81 -29.81
CA THR A 222 41.53 -27.62 -29.37
C THR A 222 41.61 -27.63 -27.85
N ASN A 223 42.79 -27.93 -27.27
CA ASN A 223 43.04 -27.89 -25.82
C ASN A 223 42.09 -28.73 -24.94
N VAL A 224 41.47 -29.78 -25.50
CA VAL A 224 40.51 -30.64 -24.78
C VAL A 224 41.20 -31.83 -24.10
N PRO A 225 40.59 -32.41 -23.04
CA PRO A 225 41.03 -33.67 -22.47
C PRO A 225 41.08 -34.78 -23.53
N ARG A 226 42.01 -35.72 -23.36
CA ARG A 226 42.09 -36.91 -24.22
C ARG A 226 40.86 -37.77 -24.00
N SER A 227 40.22 -38.18 -25.10
CA SER A 227 39.19 -39.21 -25.10
C SER A 227 39.80 -40.57 -25.45
N TYR A 228 39.42 -41.62 -24.72
CA TYR A 228 39.80 -43.01 -25.02
C TYR A 228 38.79 -43.73 -25.94
N SER A 229 37.66 -43.07 -26.22
CA SER A 229 36.69 -43.38 -27.27
C SER A 229 36.67 -42.27 -28.34
N PRO A 230 36.18 -42.51 -29.58
CA PRO A 230 36.07 -41.45 -30.59
C PRO A 230 35.16 -40.29 -30.13
N ALA A 231 35.75 -39.17 -29.72
CA ALA A 231 35.02 -38.08 -29.08
C ALA A 231 33.83 -37.56 -29.92
N LYS A 232 32.78 -37.14 -29.21
CA LYS A 232 31.55 -36.60 -29.80
C LYS A 232 31.33 -35.14 -29.40
N GLU A 233 30.44 -34.46 -30.12
CA GLU A 233 30.01 -33.11 -29.79
C GLU A 233 28.50 -32.94 -29.89
N MET A 234 27.98 -31.99 -29.11
CA MET A 234 26.61 -31.49 -29.14
C MET A 234 26.62 -29.96 -29.00
N ARG A 235 25.51 -29.30 -29.32
CA ARG A 235 25.27 -27.87 -29.08
C ARG A 235 24.12 -27.71 -28.09
N LEU A 236 24.38 -27.00 -27.00
CA LEU A 236 23.35 -26.55 -26.06
C LEU A 236 23.06 -25.08 -26.37
N ARG A 237 21.89 -24.78 -26.96
CA ARG A 237 21.48 -23.38 -27.16
C ARG A 237 20.96 -22.83 -25.84
N VAL A 238 21.17 -21.53 -25.61
CA VAL A 238 20.52 -20.80 -24.51
C VAL A 238 19.82 -19.61 -25.14
N VAL A 239 18.51 -19.75 -25.29
CA VAL A 239 17.71 -18.89 -26.17
C VAL A 239 17.03 -17.77 -25.40
N ASP A 240 17.04 -16.57 -25.98
CA ASP A 240 16.22 -15.44 -25.58
C ASP A 240 15.42 -14.96 -26.80
N PHE A 241 14.08 -14.99 -26.70
CA PHE A 241 13.14 -14.69 -27.78
C PHE A 241 13.52 -15.32 -29.14
N GLY A 242 13.87 -16.61 -29.15
CA GLY A 242 14.21 -17.36 -30.36
C GLY A 242 15.66 -17.21 -30.85
N THR A 243 16.47 -16.35 -30.22
CA THR A 243 17.90 -16.16 -30.56
C THR A 243 18.80 -16.89 -29.56
N ASP A 244 19.71 -17.75 -30.04
CA ASP A 244 20.76 -18.37 -29.20
C ASP A 244 21.81 -17.33 -28.81
N LYS A 245 21.65 -16.72 -27.63
CA LYS A 245 22.53 -15.65 -27.14
C LYS A 245 23.71 -16.19 -26.32
N TYR A 246 23.50 -17.26 -25.56
CA TYR A 246 24.47 -17.72 -24.55
C TYR A 246 24.89 -19.19 -24.71
N GLY A 247 24.50 -19.85 -25.81
CA GLY A 247 24.71 -21.29 -25.99
C GLY A 247 26.17 -21.74 -25.93
N LEU A 248 26.35 -23.01 -25.56
CA LEU A 248 27.62 -23.67 -25.33
C LEU A 248 27.83 -24.86 -26.28
N ASN A 249 29.06 -25.06 -26.72
CA ASN A 249 29.47 -26.31 -27.38
C ASN A 249 29.81 -27.34 -26.31
N ALA A 250 29.38 -28.58 -26.49
CA ALA A 250 29.62 -29.68 -25.58
C ALA A 250 30.53 -30.72 -26.26
N TYR A 251 31.65 -31.08 -25.63
CA TYR A 251 32.59 -32.12 -26.04
C TYR A 251 32.42 -33.33 -25.13
N LEU A 252 31.91 -34.43 -25.69
CA LEU A 252 31.61 -35.66 -24.98
C LEU A 252 32.79 -36.61 -25.16
N TYR A 253 33.37 -37.04 -24.05
CA TYR A 253 34.56 -37.89 -24.07
C TYR A 253 34.51 -39.01 -23.03
N ASP A 254 35.33 -40.02 -23.31
CA ASP A 254 35.60 -41.12 -22.42
C ASP A 254 36.93 -40.84 -21.72
N SER A 255 36.86 -40.58 -20.43
CA SER A 255 38.01 -40.17 -19.62
C SER A 255 38.92 -41.34 -19.22
N ARG A 256 38.53 -42.60 -19.46
CA ARG A 256 39.21 -43.79 -18.93
C ARG A 256 39.71 -44.73 -20.03
N ASN A 257 40.95 -45.15 -19.91
CA ASN A 257 41.56 -46.11 -20.84
C ASN A 257 41.28 -47.57 -20.42
N ASP A 258 40.04 -48.03 -20.49
CA ASP A 258 39.65 -49.39 -20.09
C ASP A 258 39.36 -50.34 -21.26
N GLY A 259 39.56 -49.88 -22.50
CA GLY A 259 39.34 -50.64 -23.73
C GLY A 259 37.87 -50.83 -24.12
N ARG A 260 36.93 -50.16 -23.44
CA ARG A 260 35.49 -50.19 -23.75
C ARG A 260 35.02 -48.79 -24.15
N VAL A 261 34.00 -48.72 -25.02
CA VAL A 261 33.38 -47.42 -25.33
C VAL A 261 32.49 -47.00 -24.16
N LYS A 262 32.95 -46.04 -23.35
CA LYS A 262 32.22 -45.56 -22.18
C LYS A 262 32.39 -44.06 -21.96
N TYR A 263 31.55 -43.27 -22.64
CA TYR A 263 31.52 -41.83 -22.38
C TYR A 263 31.04 -41.57 -20.96
N ASP A 264 31.74 -40.69 -20.25
CA ASP A 264 31.46 -40.36 -18.85
C ASP A 264 31.63 -38.87 -18.52
N ARG A 265 32.04 -38.05 -19.49
CA ARG A 265 32.29 -36.62 -19.29
C ARG A 265 31.80 -35.77 -20.46
N VAL A 266 31.38 -34.54 -20.13
CA VAL A 266 30.99 -33.49 -21.07
C VAL A 266 31.71 -32.19 -20.70
N LEU A 267 32.61 -31.73 -21.58
CA LEU A 267 33.26 -30.42 -21.47
C LEU A 267 32.48 -29.37 -22.25
N PHE A 268 32.11 -28.27 -21.60
CA PHE A 268 31.38 -27.17 -22.21
C PHE A 268 32.30 -25.97 -22.50
N SER A 269 32.23 -25.41 -23.71
CA SER A 269 33.07 -24.29 -24.16
C SER A 269 32.29 -23.33 -25.07
N ARG A 270 32.68 -22.05 -25.05
CA ARG A 270 32.12 -21.03 -25.95
C ARG A 270 32.68 -21.15 -27.37
N THR A 271 33.96 -21.49 -27.52
CA THR A 271 34.69 -21.46 -28.81
C THR A 271 35.24 -22.81 -29.29
N LYS A 272 34.74 -23.93 -28.76
CA LYS A 272 35.28 -25.29 -29.01
C LYS A 272 36.76 -25.42 -28.61
N SER A 273 37.15 -24.77 -27.51
CA SER A 273 38.47 -24.87 -26.91
C SER A 273 38.35 -25.34 -25.46
N GLY A 274 39.16 -26.29 -25.03
CA GLY A 274 39.23 -26.62 -23.60
C GLY A 274 39.89 -25.52 -22.77
N ALA A 275 40.54 -24.54 -23.40
CA ALA A 275 41.15 -23.40 -22.73
C ALA A 275 40.13 -22.36 -22.24
N ASP A 276 38.96 -22.25 -22.88
CA ASP A 276 37.86 -21.36 -22.49
C ASP A 276 36.65 -22.14 -21.94
N LYS A 277 36.90 -23.37 -21.46
CA LYS A 277 35.84 -24.21 -20.89
C LYS A 277 35.14 -23.48 -19.74
N VAL A 278 33.81 -23.62 -19.70
CA VAL A 278 32.97 -23.10 -18.61
C VAL A 278 32.60 -24.18 -17.61
N ALA A 279 32.58 -25.45 -18.03
CA ALA A 279 32.32 -26.60 -17.17
C ALA A 279 32.90 -27.88 -17.78
N ASP A 280 33.14 -28.90 -16.96
CA ASP A 280 33.53 -30.26 -17.37
C ASP A 280 32.89 -31.24 -16.38
N LEU A 281 31.79 -31.86 -16.80
CA LEU A 281 30.80 -32.51 -15.92
C LEU A 281 30.54 -33.96 -16.32
N ALA A 282 30.28 -34.82 -15.33
CA ALA A 282 29.69 -36.15 -15.47
C ALA A 282 28.19 -36.14 -15.11
N GLU A 283 27.45 -37.19 -15.47
CA GLU A 283 26.10 -37.42 -14.93
C GLU A 283 26.19 -37.59 -13.40
N GLY A 284 25.34 -36.88 -12.67
CA GLY A 284 25.35 -36.85 -11.20
C GLY A 284 26.26 -35.79 -10.57
N ASP A 285 27.09 -35.09 -11.35
CA ASP A 285 27.81 -33.92 -10.86
C ASP A 285 26.82 -32.78 -10.51
N PRO A 286 27.18 -31.92 -9.54
CA PRO A 286 26.35 -30.77 -9.19
C PRO A 286 26.30 -29.73 -10.31
N PHE A 287 25.36 -28.80 -10.24
CA PHE A 287 25.27 -27.67 -11.16
C PHE A 287 26.59 -26.89 -11.29
N ALA A 288 26.98 -26.58 -12.53
CA ALA A 288 28.01 -25.61 -12.82
C ALA A 288 27.41 -24.20 -12.97
N ASP A 289 28.05 -23.22 -12.34
CA ASP A 289 27.70 -21.80 -12.44
C ASP A 289 28.39 -21.17 -13.66
N VAL A 290 27.61 -20.66 -14.61
CA VAL A 290 28.14 -20.05 -15.83
C VAL A 290 27.85 -18.56 -15.86
N LYS A 291 28.89 -17.74 -15.64
CA LYS A 291 28.84 -16.28 -15.82
C LYS A 291 28.81 -15.90 -17.30
N VAL A 292 27.97 -14.92 -17.65
CA VAL A 292 27.81 -14.36 -18.99
C VAL A 292 27.69 -12.83 -18.94
N LYS A 293 27.85 -12.19 -20.10
CA LYS A 293 27.49 -10.79 -20.30
C LYS A 293 26.15 -10.73 -21.02
N ILE A 294 25.21 -9.94 -20.52
CA ILE A 294 23.89 -9.77 -21.13
C ILE A 294 24.06 -9.18 -22.55
N ILE A 295 23.33 -9.75 -23.51
CA ILE A 295 23.36 -9.33 -24.92
C ILE A 295 22.02 -8.67 -25.28
N GLY A 296 22.07 -7.39 -25.65
CA GLY A 296 20.91 -6.56 -25.95
C GLY A 296 20.11 -6.06 -24.73
N GLY A 297 19.22 -5.09 -24.98
CA GLY A 297 18.37 -4.47 -23.96
C GLY A 297 19.12 -3.45 -23.08
N THR A 298 18.42 -2.91 -22.06
CA THR A 298 18.96 -1.85 -21.18
C THR A 298 20.08 -2.31 -20.25
N SER A 299 20.30 -3.62 -20.13
CA SER A 299 21.33 -4.23 -19.29
C SER A 299 22.50 -4.82 -20.08
N GLU A 300 22.61 -4.47 -21.37
CA GLU A 300 23.69 -4.95 -22.24
C GLU A 300 25.09 -4.74 -21.60
N GLY A 301 25.93 -5.78 -21.69
CA GLY A 301 27.28 -5.77 -21.13
C GLY A 301 27.37 -6.00 -19.61
N LYS A 302 26.25 -5.98 -18.88
CA LYS A 302 26.23 -6.33 -17.45
C LYS A 302 26.40 -7.83 -17.24
N THR A 303 26.96 -8.21 -16.09
CA THR A 303 27.16 -9.62 -15.70
C THR A 303 25.83 -10.25 -15.29
N ALA A 304 25.56 -11.45 -15.80
CA ALA A 304 24.47 -12.32 -15.38
C ALA A 304 24.97 -13.76 -15.37
N SER A 305 24.15 -14.72 -14.96
CA SER A 305 24.59 -16.12 -14.93
C SER A 305 23.45 -17.14 -14.94
N PHE A 306 23.77 -18.36 -15.33
CA PHE A 306 22.84 -19.49 -15.34
C PHE A 306 23.51 -20.76 -14.82
N LEU A 307 22.71 -21.76 -14.46
CA LEU A 307 23.20 -23.07 -14.04
C LEU A 307 23.16 -24.06 -15.18
N LEU A 308 24.14 -24.94 -15.21
CA LEU A 308 24.33 -25.96 -16.25
C LEU A 308 24.49 -27.33 -15.60
N LYS A 309 23.82 -28.35 -16.16
CA LYS A 309 23.90 -29.74 -15.68
C LYS A 309 23.90 -30.76 -16.82
N VAL A 310 24.58 -31.88 -16.59
CA VAL A 310 24.43 -33.09 -17.39
C VAL A 310 23.37 -33.96 -16.70
N GLU A 311 22.12 -33.82 -17.13
CA GLU A 311 20.99 -34.55 -16.54
C GLU A 311 21.02 -36.03 -16.90
N ARG A 312 21.50 -36.36 -18.10
CA ARG A 312 21.66 -37.75 -18.55
C ARG A 312 22.86 -37.90 -19.48
N LEU A 313 23.66 -38.95 -19.27
CA LEU A 313 24.78 -39.33 -20.13
C LEU A 313 24.95 -40.86 -20.14
N SER A 314 24.21 -41.55 -21.01
CA SER A 314 24.43 -42.98 -21.19
C SER A 314 25.82 -43.25 -21.78
N THR A 315 26.47 -44.33 -21.33
CA THR A 315 27.85 -44.66 -21.75
C THR A 315 27.98 -44.94 -23.26
N ASP A 316 26.87 -45.23 -23.94
CA ASP A 316 26.77 -45.43 -25.39
C ASP A 316 26.23 -44.20 -26.16
N LEU A 317 25.96 -43.09 -25.45
CA LEU A 317 25.39 -41.83 -25.94
C LEU A 317 24.02 -41.94 -26.62
N LYS A 318 23.29 -43.05 -26.44
CA LYS A 318 21.90 -43.15 -26.92
C LYS A 318 20.94 -42.24 -26.16
N GLN A 319 21.28 -41.90 -24.92
CA GLN A 319 20.52 -40.95 -24.11
C GLN A 319 21.49 -39.92 -23.54
N VAL A 320 21.44 -38.72 -24.09
CA VAL A 320 22.16 -37.57 -23.59
C VAL A 320 21.18 -36.44 -23.39
N ARG A 321 21.20 -35.82 -22.20
CA ARG A 321 20.41 -34.63 -21.87
C ARG A 321 21.30 -33.63 -21.14
N LEU A 322 21.43 -32.45 -21.73
CA LEU A 322 22.16 -31.31 -21.18
C LEU A 322 21.12 -30.25 -20.81
N PHE A 323 21.11 -29.79 -19.57
CA PHE A 323 20.10 -28.89 -19.03
C PHE A 323 20.72 -27.54 -18.65
N HIS A 324 19.99 -26.46 -18.89
CA HIS A 324 20.33 -25.13 -18.39
C HIS A 324 19.11 -24.41 -17.78
N THR A 325 19.36 -23.64 -16.73
CA THR A 325 18.36 -22.69 -16.21
C THR A 325 18.35 -21.41 -17.05
N SER A 326 17.42 -20.50 -16.74
CA SER A 326 17.44 -19.15 -17.30
C SER A 326 18.68 -18.37 -16.85
N VAL A 327 19.18 -17.48 -17.71
CA VAL A 327 20.14 -16.46 -17.35
C VAL A 327 19.46 -15.47 -16.41
N THR A 328 20.01 -15.33 -15.21
CA THR A 328 19.46 -14.47 -14.17
C THR A 328 20.49 -13.51 -13.59
N ARG A 329 19.98 -12.47 -12.93
CA ARG A 329 20.77 -11.49 -12.19
C ARG A 329 19.97 -11.02 -10.97
N ALA A 330 20.59 -10.96 -9.80
CA ALA A 330 19.95 -10.41 -8.60
C ALA A 330 19.57 -8.93 -8.82
N LEU A 331 18.41 -8.53 -8.30
CA LEU A 331 17.95 -7.15 -8.23
C LEU A 331 18.34 -6.62 -6.86
N ALA A 332 19.22 -5.61 -6.83
CA ALA A 332 19.74 -5.08 -5.59
C ALA A 332 20.06 -3.58 -5.63
N THR A 333 19.94 -2.94 -4.47
CA THR A 333 20.29 -1.53 -4.24
C THR A 333 21.02 -1.38 -2.92
N TRP A 334 21.94 -0.42 -2.83
CA TRP A 334 22.56 0.02 -1.58
C TRP A 334 23.13 1.41 -1.83
N ASN A 335 22.47 2.44 -1.29
CA ASN A 335 22.88 3.83 -1.50
C ASN A 335 24.22 4.08 -0.81
N GLY A 336 25.16 4.68 -1.54
CA GLY A 336 26.51 4.92 -1.04
C GLY A 336 27.41 3.68 -0.97
N PHE A 337 27.02 2.57 -1.61
CA PHE A 337 27.87 1.37 -1.69
C PHE A 337 29.25 1.68 -2.29
N THR A 338 30.29 1.25 -1.58
CA THR A 338 31.68 1.28 -2.05
C THR A 338 32.38 -0.02 -1.71
N GLU A 339 33.26 -0.50 -2.59
CA GLU A 339 34.07 -1.69 -2.33
C GLU A 339 35.48 -1.51 -2.89
N ARG A 340 36.48 -1.95 -2.10
CA ARG A 340 37.87 -1.72 -2.44
C ARG A 340 38.23 -2.52 -3.70
N GLY A 341 38.70 -1.81 -4.72
CA GLY A 341 39.10 -2.43 -5.99
C GLY A 341 37.91 -2.84 -6.87
N PHE A 342 36.72 -2.33 -6.60
CA PHE A 342 35.53 -2.52 -7.43
C PHE A 342 34.89 -1.18 -7.78
N THR A 343 34.52 -1.01 -9.05
CA THR A 343 33.80 0.16 -9.54
C THR A 343 32.50 -0.33 -10.15
N GLY A 344 31.36 0.14 -9.63
CA GLY A 344 30.04 -0.30 -10.08
C GLY A 344 29.00 -0.16 -8.98
N THR A 345 27.77 -0.55 -9.28
CA THR A 345 26.68 -0.59 -8.29
C THR A 345 26.79 -1.83 -7.39
N PHE A 346 26.05 -1.84 -6.27
CA PHE A 346 25.94 -3.04 -5.44
C PHE A 346 25.38 -4.24 -6.22
N GLU A 347 24.43 -4.00 -7.12
CA GLU A 347 23.90 -5.02 -8.04
C GLU A 347 25.00 -5.62 -8.95
N ASP A 348 25.87 -4.77 -9.50
CA ASP A 348 27.01 -5.23 -10.31
C ASP A 348 27.97 -6.08 -9.48
N TYR A 349 28.23 -5.65 -8.25
CA TYR A 349 29.11 -6.37 -7.33
C TYR A 349 28.58 -7.77 -7.02
N ILE A 350 27.28 -7.88 -6.70
CA ILE A 350 26.64 -9.19 -6.44
C ILE A 350 26.78 -10.10 -7.65
N ALA A 351 26.39 -9.61 -8.84
CA ALA A 351 26.41 -10.41 -10.05
C ALA A 351 27.81 -10.90 -10.44
N GLU A 352 28.86 -10.12 -10.15
CA GLU A 352 30.25 -10.45 -10.48
C GLU A 352 30.97 -11.30 -9.45
N LYS A 353 30.68 -11.11 -8.16
CA LYS A 353 31.46 -11.71 -7.07
C LYS A 353 30.78 -12.89 -6.38
N PHE A 354 29.46 -13.00 -6.50
CA PHE A 354 28.70 -14.07 -5.86
C PHE A 354 28.22 -15.09 -6.89
N PRO A 355 27.84 -16.30 -6.45
CA PRO A 355 27.15 -17.28 -7.29
C PRO A 355 25.87 -16.74 -7.94
N SER A 356 25.32 -17.50 -8.88
CA SER A 356 24.10 -17.19 -9.60
C SER A 356 22.91 -17.04 -8.66
N SER A 357 22.08 -16.02 -8.91
CA SER A 357 20.79 -15.84 -8.23
C SER A 357 19.75 -16.73 -8.88
N GLN A 358 19.50 -17.89 -8.28
CA GLN A 358 18.69 -18.98 -8.84
C GLN A 358 17.76 -19.54 -7.76
N ALA A 359 16.58 -20.00 -8.19
CA ALA A 359 15.51 -20.56 -7.38
C ALA A 359 15.04 -21.87 -8.02
N GLY A 360 14.25 -22.66 -7.29
CA GLY A 360 13.54 -23.80 -7.85
C GLY A 360 12.65 -23.38 -9.01
N ASP A 361 12.83 -23.99 -10.19
CA ASP A 361 11.98 -23.73 -11.35
C ASP A 361 11.02 -24.90 -11.56
N PHE A 362 9.79 -24.74 -11.09
CA PHE A 362 8.78 -25.80 -11.18
C PHE A 362 8.48 -26.19 -12.63
N ALA A 363 8.58 -25.26 -13.59
CA ALA A 363 8.18 -25.49 -14.96
C ALA A 363 8.96 -26.63 -15.64
N VAL A 364 10.24 -26.80 -15.28
CA VAL A 364 11.09 -27.85 -15.84
C VAL A 364 10.81 -29.22 -15.20
N LEU A 365 10.39 -29.24 -13.93
CA LEU A 365 9.96 -30.45 -13.24
C LEU A 365 8.60 -30.92 -13.77
N GLU A 366 7.64 -30.01 -13.88
CA GLU A 366 6.28 -30.30 -14.39
C GLU A 366 6.29 -30.71 -15.87
N ALA A 367 7.24 -30.18 -16.65
CA ALA A 367 7.49 -30.64 -18.02
C ALA A 367 8.16 -32.02 -18.08
N GLY A 368 8.62 -32.58 -16.95
CA GLY A 368 9.36 -33.84 -16.86
C GLY A 368 10.78 -33.78 -17.44
N THR A 369 11.27 -32.56 -17.70
CA THR A 369 12.58 -32.35 -18.34
C THR A 369 13.74 -32.58 -17.39
N VAL A 370 13.51 -32.41 -16.08
CA VAL A 370 14.46 -32.72 -15.01
C VAL A 370 13.82 -33.64 -13.99
N SER A 371 14.64 -34.40 -13.26
CA SER A 371 14.19 -35.20 -12.12
C SER A 371 13.80 -34.34 -10.91
N GLU A 372 13.00 -34.91 -9.99
CA GLU A 372 12.73 -34.30 -8.68
C GLU A 372 14.04 -33.96 -7.94
N ASP A 373 15.02 -34.87 -7.97
CA ASP A 373 16.31 -34.67 -7.30
C ASP A 373 17.08 -33.46 -7.88
N THR A 374 17.04 -33.27 -9.20
CA THR A 374 17.62 -32.09 -9.86
C THR A 374 16.88 -30.80 -9.50
N TYR A 375 15.55 -30.84 -9.37
CA TYR A 375 14.76 -29.70 -8.90
C TYR A 375 15.09 -29.31 -7.45
N ILE A 376 15.25 -30.30 -6.56
CA ILE A 376 15.69 -30.07 -5.18
C ILE A 376 17.10 -29.47 -5.15
N GLU A 377 18.01 -30.00 -5.96
CA GLU A 377 19.37 -29.44 -6.06
C GLU A 377 19.35 -27.98 -6.54
N GLN A 378 18.49 -27.64 -7.50
CA GLN A 378 18.32 -26.27 -7.97
C GLN A 378 17.80 -25.35 -6.86
N SER A 379 16.77 -25.79 -6.13
CA SER A 379 16.17 -25.03 -5.02
C SER A 379 17.19 -24.79 -3.90
N GLU A 380 17.98 -25.81 -3.56
CA GLU A 380 19.08 -25.70 -2.58
C GLU A 380 20.27 -24.86 -3.08
N TYR A 381 20.42 -24.67 -4.38
CA TYR A 381 21.45 -23.78 -4.94
C TYR A 381 21.25 -22.33 -4.49
N TRP A 382 20.02 -21.92 -4.18
CA TRP A 382 19.71 -20.61 -3.60
C TRP A 382 20.67 -20.25 -2.45
N ALA A 383 20.87 -21.17 -1.51
CA ALA A 383 21.74 -20.96 -0.34
C ALA A 383 23.21 -20.68 -0.73
N LYS A 384 23.68 -21.13 -1.89
CA LYS A 384 25.05 -20.86 -2.39
C LYS A 384 25.29 -19.38 -2.65
N LEU A 385 24.27 -18.65 -3.11
CA LEU A 385 24.32 -17.20 -3.22
C LEU A 385 24.06 -16.54 -1.86
N TYR A 386 22.93 -16.87 -1.25
CA TYR A 386 22.38 -16.03 -0.17
C TYR A 386 23.12 -16.20 1.15
N HIS A 387 23.64 -17.38 1.51
CA HIS A 387 24.38 -17.51 2.78
C HIS A 387 25.66 -16.65 2.81
N PRO A 388 26.54 -16.67 1.77
CA PRO A 388 27.66 -15.73 1.70
C PRO A 388 27.22 -14.25 1.64
N LEU A 389 26.11 -13.96 0.96
CA LEU A 389 25.62 -12.59 0.80
C LEU A 389 25.08 -12.02 2.12
N ILE A 390 24.28 -12.81 2.86
CA ILE A 390 23.81 -12.48 4.21
C ILE A 390 25.00 -12.17 5.10
N LYS A 391 25.99 -13.07 5.13
CA LYS A 391 27.24 -12.85 5.87
C LYS A 391 27.91 -11.52 5.48
N TYR A 392 28.07 -11.26 4.18
CA TYR A 392 28.73 -10.06 3.69
C TYR A 392 27.97 -8.80 4.11
N VAL A 393 26.66 -8.74 3.87
CA VAL A 393 25.81 -7.59 4.17
C VAL A 393 25.78 -7.31 5.67
N LEU A 394 25.48 -8.32 6.49
CA LEU A 394 25.36 -8.14 7.95
C LEU A 394 26.70 -7.74 8.58
N THR A 395 27.82 -8.31 8.10
CA THR A 395 29.17 -7.95 8.59
C THR A 395 29.57 -6.53 8.18
N LYS A 396 29.30 -6.13 6.94
CA LYS A 396 29.77 -4.86 6.38
C LYS A 396 28.90 -3.68 6.77
N TYR A 397 27.58 -3.86 6.78
CA TYR A 397 26.62 -2.79 7.03
C TYR A 397 26.26 -2.65 8.51
N GLN A 398 26.25 -3.77 9.25
CA GLN A 398 25.85 -3.86 10.66
C GLN A 398 24.49 -3.17 10.91
N PRO A 399 23.40 -3.71 10.34
CA PRO A 399 22.07 -3.13 10.51
C PRO A 399 21.57 -3.26 11.97
N ASP A 400 20.70 -2.34 12.36
CA ASP A 400 19.88 -2.44 13.58
C ASP A 400 18.64 -3.31 13.32
N LEU A 401 18.11 -3.27 12.10
CA LEU A 401 17.03 -4.14 11.61
C LEU A 401 17.51 -4.93 10.38
N ALA A 402 17.58 -6.24 10.50
CA ALA A 402 17.80 -7.15 9.38
C ALA A 402 16.49 -7.87 9.03
N MET A 403 16.01 -7.67 7.81
CA MET A 403 14.84 -8.35 7.24
C MET A 403 15.34 -9.41 6.25
N VAL A 404 15.21 -10.69 6.58
CA VAL A 404 15.84 -11.80 5.83
C VAL A 404 14.79 -12.82 5.41
N GLY A 405 14.73 -13.13 4.11
CA GLY A 405 13.80 -14.11 3.55
C GLY A 405 14.42 -15.46 3.19
N ASP A 406 13.58 -16.50 3.12
CA ASP A 406 13.91 -17.81 2.56
C ASP A 406 12.70 -18.40 1.79
N PRO A 407 12.77 -18.55 0.46
CA PRO A 407 11.62 -18.98 -0.35
C PRO A 407 11.45 -20.50 -0.43
N ARG A 408 12.44 -21.28 0.02
CA ARG A 408 12.52 -22.71 -0.35
C ARG A 408 11.40 -23.55 0.25
N THR A 409 10.87 -23.19 1.41
CA THR A 409 9.76 -23.93 2.03
C THR A 409 8.48 -23.86 1.19
N ASP A 410 8.22 -22.74 0.53
CA ASP A 410 7.13 -22.55 -0.42
C ASP A 410 7.39 -23.37 -1.69
N GLU A 411 8.55 -23.18 -2.33
CA GLU A 411 8.97 -23.88 -3.56
C GLU A 411 8.78 -25.40 -3.44
N ILE A 412 9.29 -26.00 -2.35
CA ILE A 412 9.23 -27.45 -2.15
C ILE A 412 7.82 -27.93 -1.78
N GLN A 413 7.06 -27.19 -0.97
CA GLN A 413 5.71 -27.61 -0.62
C GLN A 413 4.77 -27.56 -1.83
N HIS A 414 4.92 -26.58 -2.71
CA HIS A 414 4.18 -26.50 -3.97
C HIS A 414 4.29 -27.78 -4.79
N GLN A 415 5.46 -28.42 -4.83
CA GLN A 415 5.69 -29.59 -5.68
C GLN A 415 5.37 -30.92 -5.00
N PHE A 416 5.34 -30.99 -3.65
CA PHE A 416 5.35 -32.29 -2.97
C PHE A 416 4.29 -32.49 -1.88
N LEU A 417 3.61 -31.45 -1.39
CA LEU A 417 2.77 -31.56 -0.19
C LEU A 417 1.62 -32.58 -0.35
N GLY A 418 0.90 -32.54 -1.46
CA GLY A 418 -0.18 -33.46 -1.78
C GLY A 418 0.31 -34.89 -1.96
N LEU A 419 1.50 -35.07 -2.54
CA LEU A 419 2.11 -36.39 -2.76
C LEU A 419 2.52 -37.09 -1.47
N VAL A 420 2.65 -36.36 -0.36
CA VAL A 420 2.95 -36.94 0.97
C VAL A 420 1.74 -36.93 1.91
N THR A 421 0.62 -36.33 1.49
CA THR A 421 -0.58 -36.23 2.32
C THR A 421 -1.50 -37.42 2.08
N LYS A 422 -1.79 -38.19 3.12
CA LYS A 422 -2.53 -39.46 3.01
C LYS A 422 -4.04 -39.30 2.85
N ARG A 423 -4.61 -38.24 3.42
CA ARG A 423 -6.06 -38.01 3.47
C ARG A 423 -6.41 -36.57 3.12
N LEU A 424 -7.57 -36.40 2.52
CA LEU A 424 -8.16 -35.08 2.25
C LEU A 424 -8.90 -34.56 3.51
N PRO A 425 -9.24 -33.25 3.57
CA PRO A 425 -9.94 -32.68 4.72
C PRO A 425 -11.30 -33.33 5.05
N ASN A 426 -11.96 -33.94 4.05
CA ASN A 426 -13.21 -34.68 4.23
C ASN A 426 -12.99 -36.12 4.77
N GLY A 427 -11.75 -36.52 5.05
CA GLY A 427 -11.37 -37.84 5.53
C GLY A 427 -11.14 -38.90 4.44
N ALA A 428 -11.45 -38.61 3.19
CA ALA A 428 -11.22 -39.52 2.06
C ALA A 428 -9.73 -39.80 1.85
N ALA A 429 -9.41 -40.92 1.20
CA ALA A 429 -8.04 -41.19 0.78
C ALA A 429 -7.63 -40.17 -0.28
N ASN A 430 -6.42 -39.62 -0.16
CA ASN A 430 -5.88 -38.75 -1.20
C ASN A 430 -5.35 -39.62 -2.35
N PRO A 431 -5.92 -39.55 -3.57
CA PRO A 431 -5.48 -40.40 -4.66
C PRO A 431 -4.06 -40.01 -5.15
N SER A 432 -3.65 -38.74 -4.99
CA SER A 432 -2.30 -38.26 -5.35
C SER A 432 -1.20 -38.70 -4.37
N TYR A 433 -1.54 -39.25 -3.21
CA TYR A 433 -0.53 -39.72 -2.25
C TYR A 433 0.40 -40.73 -2.90
N ASP A 434 1.69 -40.42 -3.06
CA ASP A 434 2.68 -41.27 -3.75
C ASP A 434 2.33 -41.59 -5.22
N ASP A 435 1.53 -40.76 -5.88
CA ASP A 435 1.08 -40.95 -7.27
C ASP A 435 0.91 -39.60 -7.97
N THR A 436 1.92 -39.19 -8.75
CA THR A 436 1.92 -37.91 -9.48
C THR A 436 0.91 -37.85 -10.62
N ASN A 437 0.48 -39.00 -11.14
CA ASN A 437 -0.40 -39.05 -12.31
C ASN A 437 -1.87 -39.27 -11.93
N VAL A 438 -2.12 -39.63 -10.66
CA VAL A 438 -3.44 -39.96 -10.14
C VAL A 438 -4.06 -41.08 -10.99
N ASP A 439 -3.24 -42.08 -11.39
CA ASP A 439 -3.64 -43.22 -12.23
C ASP A 439 -3.85 -44.52 -11.43
N GLY A 440 -3.71 -44.43 -10.09
CA GLY A 440 -3.85 -45.54 -9.15
C GLY A 440 -2.55 -46.31 -8.93
N LYS A 441 -1.44 -45.97 -9.61
CA LYS A 441 -0.14 -46.65 -9.45
C LYS A 441 0.82 -45.79 -8.65
N LYS A 442 1.23 -46.30 -7.50
CA LYS A 442 2.21 -45.62 -6.66
C LYS A 442 3.59 -45.61 -7.31
N ASP A 443 4.27 -44.47 -7.25
CA ASP A 443 5.63 -44.28 -7.76
C ASP A 443 6.71 -44.63 -6.71
N GLY A 444 6.33 -44.79 -5.43
CA GLY A 444 7.22 -45.24 -4.35
C GLY A 444 8.19 -44.18 -3.83
N ARG A 445 7.94 -42.88 -4.10
CA ARG A 445 8.82 -41.77 -3.73
C ARG A 445 8.35 -40.94 -2.53
N ALA A 446 7.21 -41.25 -1.91
CA ALA A 446 6.65 -40.48 -0.79
C ALA A 446 7.68 -40.21 0.32
N LYS A 447 8.49 -41.20 0.70
CA LYS A 447 9.53 -41.03 1.72
C LYS A 447 10.64 -40.04 1.31
N ALA A 448 11.00 -40.01 0.02
CA ALA A 448 11.97 -39.05 -0.50
C ALA A 448 11.39 -37.62 -0.47
N ARG A 449 10.13 -37.47 -0.89
CA ARG A 449 9.37 -36.22 -0.89
C ARG A 449 9.14 -35.65 0.51
N GLU A 450 8.81 -36.51 1.48
CA GLU A 450 8.78 -36.15 2.91
C GLU A 450 10.16 -35.67 3.37
N GLY A 451 11.22 -36.30 2.87
CA GLY A 451 12.60 -35.88 3.10
C GLY A 451 12.89 -34.48 2.56
N TYR A 452 12.47 -34.18 1.34
CA TYR A 452 12.67 -32.85 0.73
C TYR A 452 11.98 -31.75 1.52
N ILE A 453 10.70 -31.96 1.91
CA ILE A 453 9.96 -30.98 2.73
C ILE A 453 10.67 -30.77 4.06
N ARG A 454 11.04 -31.85 4.76
CA ARG A 454 11.78 -31.77 6.02
C ARG A 454 13.10 -31.01 5.86
N ASP A 455 13.85 -31.27 4.79
CA ASP A 455 15.16 -30.68 4.55
C ASP A 455 15.04 -29.18 4.18
N ALA A 456 13.96 -28.75 3.52
CA ALA A 456 13.64 -27.34 3.30
C ALA A 456 13.42 -26.59 4.63
N TYR A 457 12.67 -27.17 5.56
CA TYR A 457 12.48 -26.60 6.91
C TYR A 457 13.81 -26.53 7.69
N ALA A 458 14.65 -27.57 7.61
CA ALA A 458 16.00 -27.54 8.16
C ALA A 458 16.89 -26.47 7.52
N GLY A 459 16.72 -26.24 6.21
CA GLY A 459 17.36 -25.20 5.45
C GLY A 459 16.99 -23.81 5.94
N SER A 460 15.70 -23.56 6.18
CA SER A 460 15.17 -22.31 6.73
C SER A 460 15.69 -22.02 8.13
N ASP A 461 15.67 -23.02 9.03
CA ASP A 461 16.28 -22.95 10.36
C ASP A 461 17.76 -22.55 10.32
N LYS A 462 18.49 -23.11 9.35
CA LYS A 462 19.91 -22.80 9.15
C LYS A 462 20.14 -21.39 8.64
N THR A 463 19.29 -20.88 7.73
CA THR A 463 19.37 -19.49 7.24
C THR A 463 19.09 -18.51 8.38
N MET A 464 18.07 -18.77 9.18
CA MET A 464 17.73 -17.96 10.36
C MET A 464 18.91 -17.91 11.35
N ARG A 465 19.46 -19.06 11.73
CA ARG A 465 20.63 -19.11 12.64
C ARG A 465 21.87 -18.45 12.05
N LEU A 466 22.08 -18.56 10.75
CA LEU A 466 23.16 -17.84 10.08
C LEU A 466 22.99 -16.32 10.26
N ALA A 467 21.79 -15.79 10.04
CA ALA A 467 21.52 -14.37 10.24
C ALA A 467 21.73 -13.96 11.71
N GLN A 468 21.23 -14.74 12.67
CA GLN A 468 21.49 -14.53 14.10
C GLN A 468 23.01 -14.48 14.40
N ASP A 469 23.77 -15.43 13.85
CA ASP A 469 25.21 -15.56 14.09
C ASP A 469 26.03 -14.34 13.63
N TYR A 470 25.60 -13.67 12.57
CA TYR A 470 26.29 -12.48 12.05
C TYR A 470 25.70 -11.16 12.54
N LEU A 471 24.49 -11.19 13.09
CA LEU A 471 23.90 -10.03 13.76
C LEU A 471 24.31 -9.95 15.25
N ARG A 472 24.85 -11.06 15.81
CA ARG A 472 25.27 -11.29 17.22
C ARG A 472 25.54 -10.02 18.01
N ASP A 473 24.48 -9.57 18.63
CA ASP A 473 24.44 -8.64 19.75
C ASP A 473 23.99 -9.42 20.99
N ARG A 474 24.26 -8.91 22.19
CA ARG A 474 23.71 -9.54 23.41
C ARG A 474 22.19 -9.44 23.45
N ASP A 475 21.65 -8.36 22.90
CA ASP A 475 20.24 -8.00 23.01
C ASP A 475 19.45 -8.27 21.71
N LEU A 476 19.88 -9.25 20.90
CA LEU A 476 19.23 -9.58 19.63
C LEU A 476 17.82 -10.14 19.86
N THR A 477 16.81 -9.41 19.38
CA THR A 477 15.45 -9.92 19.22
C THR A 477 15.31 -10.59 17.85
N THR A 478 14.80 -11.81 17.80
CA THR A 478 14.50 -12.52 16.55
C THR A 478 13.00 -12.75 16.42
N PHE A 479 12.40 -12.28 15.33
CA PHE A 479 11.09 -12.68 14.86
C PHE A 479 11.26 -13.67 13.70
N VAL A 480 10.55 -14.79 13.75
CA VAL A 480 10.40 -15.75 12.68
C VAL A 480 8.94 -15.76 12.27
N SER A 481 8.64 -15.49 11.02
CA SER A 481 7.27 -15.53 10.50
C SER A 481 7.20 -16.31 9.18
N SER A 482 6.00 -16.74 8.82
CA SER A 482 5.61 -16.90 7.41
C SER A 482 4.60 -15.82 7.07
N ASP A 483 4.46 -15.52 5.79
CA ASP A 483 3.43 -14.62 5.27
C ASP A 483 2.12 -15.38 4.96
N HIS A 484 2.17 -16.69 4.75
CA HIS A 484 0.99 -17.57 4.68
C HIS A 484 1.26 -19.01 5.09
N GLY A 485 0.18 -19.77 5.30
CA GLY A 485 0.20 -21.22 5.43
C GLY A 485 0.06 -21.98 4.09
N PHE A 486 -0.17 -23.30 4.16
CA PHE A 486 -0.24 -24.20 3.01
C PHE A 486 -1.32 -25.29 3.15
N ALA A 487 -1.85 -25.76 2.03
CA ALA A 487 -2.71 -26.93 1.94
C ALA A 487 -2.27 -27.85 0.81
N PRO A 488 -2.49 -29.17 0.91
CA PRO A 488 -2.33 -30.07 -0.23
C PRO A 488 -3.38 -29.75 -1.30
N GLN A 489 -3.01 -29.90 -2.57
CA GLN A 489 -3.95 -29.89 -3.68
C GLN A 489 -3.40 -30.77 -4.82
N PHE A 490 -4.19 -31.04 -5.85
CA PHE A 490 -3.73 -31.68 -7.09
C PHE A 490 -4.72 -31.47 -8.24
N LEU A 491 -5.70 -30.57 -8.10
CA LEU A 491 -6.74 -30.33 -9.09
C LEU A 491 -6.84 -28.84 -9.40
N ALA A 492 -7.00 -28.52 -10.69
CA ALA A 492 -7.14 -27.16 -11.21
C ALA A 492 -8.59 -26.89 -11.63
N ILE A 493 -9.06 -25.65 -11.42
CA ILE A 493 -10.37 -25.14 -11.87
C ILE A 493 -10.15 -24.07 -12.94
N ASP A 494 -10.80 -24.21 -14.09
CA ASP A 494 -10.86 -23.13 -15.08
C ASP A 494 -11.89 -22.08 -14.66
N ALA A 495 -11.46 -21.07 -13.90
CA ALA A 495 -12.35 -20.00 -13.48
C ALA A 495 -12.88 -19.16 -14.66
N SER A 496 -12.14 -19.09 -15.77
CA SER A 496 -12.55 -18.32 -16.94
C SER A 496 -13.64 -19.02 -17.74
N LYS A 497 -13.65 -20.35 -17.75
CA LYS A 497 -14.72 -21.15 -18.36
C LYS A 497 -16.09 -20.87 -17.73
N VAL A 498 -16.16 -20.62 -16.42
CA VAL A 498 -17.41 -20.21 -15.74
C VAL A 498 -17.98 -18.93 -16.39
N LEU A 499 -17.11 -17.98 -16.72
CA LEU A 499 -17.50 -16.72 -17.37
C LEU A 499 -17.91 -16.95 -18.84
N VAL A 500 -17.28 -17.90 -19.54
CA VAL A 500 -17.68 -18.31 -20.90
C VAL A 500 -19.07 -18.93 -20.89
N ASP A 501 -19.35 -19.84 -19.95
CA ASP A 501 -20.62 -20.55 -19.85
C ASP A 501 -21.78 -19.59 -19.48
N LEU A 502 -21.48 -18.52 -18.73
CA LEU A 502 -22.40 -17.41 -18.47
C LEU A 502 -22.52 -16.41 -19.65
N GLY A 503 -21.72 -16.60 -20.69
CA GLY A 503 -21.72 -15.75 -21.87
C GLY A 503 -21.07 -14.37 -21.67
N LEU A 504 -20.23 -14.20 -20.64
CA LEU A 504 -19.48 -12.97 -20.36
C LEU A 504 -18.11 -12.93 -21.07
N LEU A 505 -17.60 -14.11 -21.42
CA LEU A 505 -16.45 -14.31 -22.31
C LEU A 505 -16.88 -15.12 -23.54
N SER A 506 -16.18 -14.94 -24.67
CA SER A 506 -16.36 -15.76 -25.88
C SER A 506 -15.44 -16.99 -25.90
N THR A 507 -14.27 -16.89 -25.27
CA THR A 507 -13.33 -18.00 -25.12
C THR A 507 -12.66 -17.92 -23.74
N PRO A 508 -12.20 -19.06 -23.17
CA PRO A 508 -11.40 -19.05 -21.95
C PRO A 508 -10.16 -18.17 -22.07
N GLN A 509 -9.69 -17.63 -20.95
CA GLN A 509 -8.49 -16.81 -20.89
C GLN A 509 -7.24 -17.59 -21.29
N THR A 510 -6.27 -16.91 -21.89
CA THR A 510 -4.97 -17.51 -22.26
C THR A 510 -3.97 -17.51 -21.11
N GLY A 511 -4.29 -16.86 -20.00
CA GLY A 511 -3.49 -16.85 -18.79
C GLY A 511 -4.11 -16.02 -17.68
N ASN A 512 -3.38 -15.90 -16.58
CA ASN A 512 -3.84 -15.17 -15.40
C ASN A 512 -4.14 -13.71 -15.72
N CYS A 513 -5.37 -13.27 -15.44
CA CYS A 513 -5.80 -11.87 -15.59
C CYS A 513 -5.71 -11.32 -17.03
N ARG A 514 -5.64 -12.20 -18.05
CA ARG A 514 -5.43 -11.84 -19.45
C ARG A 514 -6.52 -12.41 -20.35
N LEU A 515 -7.19 -11.55 -21.09
CA LEU A 515 -8.13 -11.97 -22.13
C LEU A 515 -7.40 -12.70 -23.26
N ALA A 516 -8.09 -13.63 -23.91
CA ALA A 516 -7.55 -14.35 -25.05
C ALA A 516 -7.43 -13.46 -26.29
N THR A 517 -6.46 -13.78 -27.15
CA THR A 517 -6.35 -13.15 -28.47
C THR A 517 -7.62 -13.43 -29.28
N GLY A 518 -8.27 -12.36 -29.78
CA GLY A 518 -9.50 -12.47 -30.56
C GLY A 518 -10.77 -12.62 -29.71
N GLU A 519 -10.70 -12.41 -28.39
CA GLU A 519 -11.88 -12.32 -27.53
C GLU A 519 -12.84 -11.22 -28.02
N THR A 520 -14.14 -11.55 -28.11
CA THR A 520 -15.18 -10.70 -28.73
C THR A 520 -16.24 -10.17 -27.76
N LYS A 521 -16.20 -10.58 -26.49
CA LYS A 521 -17.11 -10.09 -25.44
C LYS A 521 -16.37 -9.33 -24.37
N GLY A 522 -15.42 -9.95 -23.66
CA GLY A 522 -14.62 -9.28 -22.64
C GLY A 522 -15.43 -8.52 -21.58
N SER A 523 -16.62 -9.00 -21.20
CA SER A 523 -17.48 -8.35 -20.19
C SER A 523 -17.02 -8.60 -18.77
N ALA A 524 -16.22 -9.63 -18.55
CA ALA A 524 -15.62 -9.96 -17.29
C ALA A 524 -14.29 -10.67 -17.50
N LYS A 525 -13.43 -10.71 -16.48
CA LYS A 525 -12.21 -11.51 -16.46
C LYS A 525 -11.89 -11.97 -15.04
N VAL A 526 -11.00 -12.93 -14.91
CA VAL A 526 -10.56 -13.48 -13.63
C VAL A 526 -9.04 -13.37 -13.47
N CYS A 527 -8.62 -12.94 -12.29
CA CYS A 527 -7.23 -12.89 -11.86
C CYS A 527 -7.10 -13.78 -10.62
N TYR A 528 -6.19 -14.74 -10.63
CA TYR A 528 -6.13 -15.82 -9.64
C TYR A 528 -4.72 -15.97 -9.03
N ALA A 529 -4.65 -16.54 -7.83
CA ALA A 529 -3.42 -16.94 -7.17
C ALA A 529 -3.76 -18.08 -6.19
N GLY A 530 -3.24 -19.27 -6.47
CA GLY A 530 -3.53 -20.47 -5.71
C GLY A 530 -5.02 -20.76 -5.52
N GLY A 531 -5.43 -20.86 -4.26
CA GLY A 531 -6.81 -21.13 -3.87
C GLY A 531 -7.79 -19.98 -4.13
N ALA A 532 -7.33 -18.78 -4.45
CA ALA A 532 -8.15 -17.58 -4.62
C ALA A 532 -8.27 -17.13 -6.08
N ALA A 533 -9.47 -16.69 -6.46
CA ALA A 533 -9.77 -16.03 -7.73
C ALA A 533 -10.58 -14.75 -7.49
N GLN A 534 -10.24 -13.69 -8.23
CA GLN A 534 -10.95 -12.42 -8.22
C GLN A 534 -11.52 -12.16 -9.61
N VAL A 535 -12.84 -12.00 -9.68
CA VAL A 535 -13.57 -11.68 -10.90
C VAL A 535 -13.76 -10.17 -10.98
N TYR A 536 -13.39 -9.60 -12.12
CA TYR A 536 -13.57 -8.19 -12.45
C TYR A 536 -14.58 -8.09 -13.58
N LEU A 537 -15.49 -7.13 -13.49
CA LEU A 537 -16.43 -6.77 -14.55
C LEU A 537 -15.87 -5.61 -15.39
N ASN A 538 -16.13 -5.62 -16.69
CA ASN A 538 -15.89 -4.44 -17.52
C ASN A 538 -17.13 -3.55 -17.42
N LEU A 539 -17.10 -2.53 -16.56
CA LEU A 539 -18.29 -1.81 -16.14
C LEU A 539 -18.39 -0.43 -16.80
N ALA A 540 -19.55 -0.15 -17.41
CA ALA A 540 -19.83 1.14 -18.04
C ALA A 540 -19.80 2.28 -17.01
N GLY A 541 -19.06 3.35 -17.32
CA GLY A 541 -18.87 4.50 -16.43
C GLY A 541 -17.76 4.33 -15.38
N ARG A 542 -17.21 3.12 -15.23
CA ARG A 542 -16.03 2.84 -14.39
C ARG A 542 -14.79 2.59 -15.23
N ASP A 543 -14.91 1.73 -16.24
CA ASP A 543 -13.78 1.25 -17.03
C ASP A 543 -13.77 1.89 -18.43
N PRO A 544 -12.59 2.17 -19.02
CA PRO A 544 -12.49 2.72 -20.38
C PRO A 544 -13.09 1.80 -21.44
N VAL A 545 -13.77 2.37 -22.44
CA VAL A 545 -14.32 1.64 -23.58
C VAL A 545 -13.18 1.11 -24.47
N VAL A 546 -13.15 -0.20 -24.69
CA VAL A 546 -12.21 -0.85 -25.62
C VAL A 546 -12.99 -1.47 -26.79
N ALA A 547 -12.55 -1.21 -28.02
CA ALA A 547 -13.21 -1.72 -29.22
C ALA A 547 -13.23 -3.26 -29.23
N GLY A 548 -14.39 -3.85 -29.51
CA GLY A 548 -14.58 -5.31 -29.52
C GLY A 548 -14.87 -5.92 -28.14
N GLN A 549 -14.94 -5.11 -27.08
CA GLN A 549 -15.39 -5.53 -25.75
C GLN A 549 -16.77 -4.93 -25.42
N THR A 550 -17.54 -5.64 -24.60
CA THR A 550 -18.91 -5.30 -24.19
C THR A 550 -18.90 -4.95 -22.70
N GLN A 551 -19.32 -3.74 -22.36
CA GLN A 551 -19.43 -3.31 -20.97
C GLN A 551 -20.77 -3.73 -20.35
N ILE A 552 -20.74 -4.11 -19.08
CA ILE A 552 -21.91 -4.32 -18.25
C ILE A 552 -22.42 -2.95 -17.80
N ALA A 553 -23.74 -2.71 -17.87
CA ALA A 553 -24.30 -1.47 -17.37
C ALA A 553 -24.14 -1.38 -15.84
N ALA A 554 -23.83 -0.19 -15.31
CA ALA A 554 -23.68 0.02 -13.86
C ALA A 554 -24.88 -0.49 -13.04
N THR A 555 -26.10 -0.32 -13.56
CA THR A 555 -27.35 -0.81 -12.92
C THR A 555 -27.47 -2.33 -12.86
N GLU A 556 -26.68 -3.07 -13.63
CA GLU A 556 -26.69 -4.54 -13.70
C GLU A 556 -25.54 -5.18 -12.93
N GLU A 557 -24.64 -4.39 -12.32
CA GLU A 557 -23.45 -4.87 -11.59
C GLU A 557 -23.82 -5.93 -10.54
N ALA A 558 -24.67 -5.56 -9.59
CA ALA A 558 -25.06 -6.44 -8.48
C ALA A 558 -25.74 -7.73 -8.95
N ALA A 559 -26.62 -7.64 -9.95
CA ALA A 559 -27.29 -8.81 -10.52
C ALA A 559 -26.31 -9.73 -11.26
N THR A 560 -25.31 -9.17 -11.94
CA THR A 560 -24.28 -9.94 -12.66
C THR A 560 -23.33 -10.61 -11.69
N VAL A 561 -22.87 -9.89 -10.65
CA VAL A 561 -22.08 -10.47 -9.55
C VAL A 561 -22.82 -11.63 -8.89
N ALA A 562 -24.12 -11.47 -8.59
CA ALA A 562 -24.93 -12.54 -8.00
C ALA A 562 -25.04 -13.78 -8.90
N LYS A 563 -25.19 -13.60 -10.22
CA LYS A 563 -25.19 -14.71 -11.20
C LYS A 563 -23.86 -15.45 -11.22
N ILE A 564 -22.74 -14.72 -11.25
CA ILE A 564 -21.39 -15.30 -11.24
C ILE A 564 -21.15 -16.05 -9.93
N ARG A 565 -21.51 -15.45 -8.78
CA ARG A 565 -21.43 -16.08 -7.45
C ARG A 565 -22.18 -17.41 -7.42
N ALA A 566 -23.43 -17.42 -7.90
CA ALA A 566 -24.23 -18.63 -7.97
C ALA A 566 -23.60 -19.71 -8.87
N ALA A 567 -23.02 -19.33 -10.01
CA ALA A 567 -22.37 -20.26 -10.92
C ALA A 567 -21.13 -20.93 -10.30
N PHE A 568 -20.27 -20.16 -9.61
CA PHE A 568 -19.14 -20.73 -8.88
C PHE A 568 -19.60 -21.67 -7.77
N LEU A 569 -20.56 -21.26 -6.93
CA LEU A 569 -21.06 -22.09 -5.83
C LEU A 569 -21.79 -23.36 -6.32
N ALA A 570 -22.26 -23.38 -7.57
CA ALA A 570 -22.93 -24.53 -8.18
C ALA A 570 -21.95 -25.50 -8.89
N LEU A 571 -20.65 -25.19 -8.95
CA LEU A 571 -19.67 -26.07 -9.58
C LEU A 571 -19.66 -27.45 -8.93
N LYS A 572 -19.68 -28.48 -9.78
CA LYS A 572 -19.56 -29.89 -9.38
C LYS A 572 -18.54 -30.57 -10.26
N ASP A 573 -17.57 -31.21 -9.63
CA ASP A 573 -16.62 -32.05 -10.33
C ASP A 573 -17.22 -33.44 -10.58
N GLY A 574 -17.38 -33.78 -11.86
CA GLY A 574 -17.96 -35.04 -12.32
C GLY A 574 -16.93 -36.15 -12.55
N ASN A 575 -15.65 -35.89 -12.31
CA ASN A 575 -14.57 -36.85 -12.54
C ASN A 575 -14.48 -37.88 -11.40
N ASP A 576 -14.03 -39.08 -11.76
CA ASP A 576 -13.70 -40.19 -10.85
C ASP A 576 -12.17 -40.20 -10.68
N TRP A 577 -11.68 -39.57 -9.61
CA TRP A 577 -10.24 -39.39 -9.38
C TRP A 577 -9.64 -40.55 -8.60
N ASN A 578 -10.44 -41.31 -7.85
CA ASN A 578 -10.02 -42.46 -7.07
C ASN A 578 -10.15 -43.80 -7.83
N HIS A 579 -10.77 -43.79 -9.01
CA HIS A 579 -11.02 -44.94 -9.90
C HIS A 579 -11.95 -46.01 -9.31
N ASP A 580 -12.91 -45.61 -8.48
CA ASP A 580 -13.92 -46.50 -7.86
C ASP A 580 -15.21 -46.65 -8.68
N GLY A 581 -15.30 -45.96 -9.82
CA GLY A 581 -16.44 -45.95 -10.72
C GLY A 581 -17.50 -44.90 -10.39
N ARG A 582 -17.22 -43.94 -9.49
CA ARG A 582 -18.15 -42.88 -9.09
C ARG A 582 -17.47 -41.51 -9.05
N PRO A 583 -18.20 -40.42 -9.34
CA PRO A 583 -17.70 -39.07 -9.09
C PRO A 583 -17.51 -38.81 -7.60
N GLU A 584 -16.44 -38.10 -7.25
CA GLU A 584 -16.05 -37.86 -5.87
C GLU A 584 -17.01 -36.97 -5.06
N ASN A 585 -17.72 -36.06 -5.75
CA ASN A 585 -18.58 -35.05 -5.13
C ASN A 585 -17.89 -34.21 -4.03
N TRP A 586 -16.59 -33.95 -4.16
CA TRP A 586 -15.86 -33.07 -3.25
C TRP A 586 -16.36 -31.62 -3.36
N LYS A 587 -16.23 -30.86 -2.27
CA LYS A 587 -16.53 -29.42 -2.27
C LYS A 587 -15.51 -28.73 -3.18
N VAL A 588 -15.98 -28.00 -4.20
CA VAL A 588 -15.11 -27.31 -5.18
C VAL A 588 -14.79 -25.88 -4.71
N ILE A 589 -15.83 -25.11 -4.38
CA ILE A 589 -15.72 -23.73 -3.90
C ILE A 589 -16.02 -23.72 -2.40
N ASP A 590 -15.10 -23.18 -1.59
CA ASP A 590 -15.29 -23.05 -0.16
C ASP A 590 -16.30 -21.95 0.15
N ARG A 591 -15.93 -20.71 -0.17
CA ARG A 591 -16.66 -19.47 0.13
C ARG A 591 -16.43 -18.42 -0.96
N THR A 592 -17.36 -17.46 -1.04
CA THR A 592 -17.31 -16.33 -1.99
C THR A 592 -17.71 -15.06 -1.27
N TYR A 593 -17.07 -13.94 -1.62
CA TYR A 593 -17.31 -12.63 -1.06
C TYR A 593 -17.43 -11.60 -2.18
N THR A 594 -18.49 -10.80 -2.18
CA THR A 594 -18.51 -9.55 -2.95
C THR A 594 -17.38 -8.63 -2.48
N LYS A 595 -17.02 -7.64 -3.28
CA LYS A 595 -16.03 -6.62 -2.90
C LYS A 595 -16.28 -6.00 -1.51
N ALA A 596 -17.55 -5.76 -1.16
CA ALA A 596 -17.93 -5.20 0.13
C ALA A 596 -17.84 -6.23 1.27
N GLU A 597 -18.29 -7.47 1.04
CA GLU A 597 -18.15 -8.56 2.02
C GLU A 597 -16.68 -8.92 2.30
N ALA A 598 -15.78 -8.66 1.35
CA ALA A 598 -14.34 -8.93 1.47
C ALA A 598 -13.60 -8.06 2.51
N ARG A 599 -14.31 -7.12 3.16
CA ARG A 599 -13.81 -6.38 4.34
C ARG A 599 -13.73 -7.26 5.59
N TYR A 600 -14.61 -8.26 5.69
CA TYR A 600 -14.79 -9.08 6.89
C TYR A 600 -14.55 -10.56 6.59
N ILE A 601 -13.47 -10.88 5.88
CA ILE A 601 -13.12 -12.29 5.62
C ILE A 601 -12.71 -12.92 6.95
N PRO A 602 -13.33 -14.05 7.38
CA PRO A 602 -12.98 -14.72 8.62
C PRO A 602 -11.50 -15.06 8.72
N ASN A 603 -10.90 -14.77 9.88
CA ASN A 603 -9.48 -14.96 10.14
C ASN A 603 -9.25 -15.35 11.60
N GLY A 604 -9.79 -16.49 12.02
CA GLY A 604 -9.79 -16.94 13.41
C GLY A 604 -10.99 -16.42 14.23
N ALA A 605 -11.07 -16.85 15.48
CA ALA A 605 -12.18 -16.48 16.36
C ALA A 605 -12.15 -14.97 16.66
N GLY A 606 -13.26 -14.28 16.41
CA GLY A 606 -13.37 -12.84 16.70
C GLY A 606 -12.52 -11.93 15.81
N SER A 607 -11.88 -12.45 14.76
CA SER A 607 -10.95 -11.72 13.90
C SER A 607 -11.31 -11.84 12.42
N THR A 608 -11.02 -10.80 11.65
CA THR A 608 -11.23 -10.74 10.19
C THR A 608 -10.05 -10.11 9.48
N ALA A 609 -9.82 -10.47 8.22
CA ALA A 609 -8.85 -9.85 7.34
C ALA A 609 -9.55 -8.95 6.29
N ASP A 610 -9.15 -7.68 6.21
CA ASP A 610 -9.72 -6.69 5.27
C ASP A 610 -8.96 -6.69 3.93
N MET A 611 -9.56 -7.24 2.88
CA MET A 611 -9.03 -7.11 1.53
C MET A 611 -9.87 -6.21 0.63
N ALA A 612 -10.76 -5.40 1.18
CA ALA A 612 -11.67 -4.52 0.44
C ALA A 612 -10.97 -3.21 0.04
N HIS A 613 -10.31 -3.25 -1.13
CA HIS A 613 -9.75 -2.08 -1.80
C HIS A 613 -10.71 -1.57 -2.89
N PRO A 614 -11.06 -0.26 -2.93
CA PRO A 614 -12.05 0.27 -3.87
C PRO A 614 -11.79 -0.06 -5.35
N THR A 615 -10.53 -0.01 -5.77
CA THR A 615 -10.13 -0.16 -7.17
C THR A 615 -9.35 -1.42 -7.50
N ARG A 616 -8.98 -2.25 -6.51
CA ARG A 616 -8.01 -3.35 -6.72
C ARG A 616 -8.54 -4.72 -6.33
N THR A 617 -9.58 -4.76 -5.50
CA THR A 617 -10.31 -5.99 -5.21
C THR A 617 -11.30 -6.28 -6.33
N GLY A 618 -11.40 -7.53 -6.73
CA GLY A 618 -12.42 -7.97 -7.69
C GLY A 618 -13.84 -7.63 -7.22
N ASP A 619 -14.77 -7.54 -8.17
CA ASP A 619 -16.20 -7.38 -7.89
C ASP A 619 -16.76 -8.62 -7.15
N LEU A 620 -16.14 -9.79 -7.39
CA LEU A 620 -16.33 -11.03 -6.63
C LEU A 620 -14.98 -11.68 -6.31
N VAL A 621 -14.77 -12.06 -5.06
CA VAL A 621 -13.68 -12.91 -4.58
C VAL A 621 -14.22 -14.32 -4.36
N VAL A 622 -13.51 -15.32 -4.88
CA VAL A 622 -13.88 -16.73 -4.85
C VAL A 622 -12.72 -17.52 -4.26
N PHE A 623 -12.99 -18.31 -3.23
CA PHE A 623 -12.02 -19.24 -2.65
C PHE A 623 -12.44 -20.66 -2.97
N SER A 624 -11.54 -21.42 -3.58
CA SER A 624 -11.70 -22.86 -3.77
C SER A 624 -11.55 -23.61 -2.44
N ALA A 625 -11.95 -24.87 -2.40
CA ALA A 625 -11.62 -25.78 -1.31
C ALA A 625 -10.51 -26.73 -1.77
N SER A 626 -9.56 -27.08 -0.88
CA SER A 626 -8.61 -28.15 -1.14
C SER A 626 -9.36 -29.47 -1.45
N PRO A 627 -8.97 -30.23 -2.48
CA PRO A 627 -7.70 -30.19 -3.21
C PRO A 627 -7.74 -29.41 -4.55
N TYR A 628 -8.64 -28.44 -4.69
CA TYR A 628 -8.74 -27.60 -5.89
C TYR A 628 -7.92 -26.31 -5.78
N GLN A 629 -7.52 -25.74 -6.91
CA GLN A 629 -6.90 -24.41 -7.05
C GLN A 629 -7.24 -23.77 -8.40
N PHE A 630 -6.83 -22.51 -8.61
CA PHE A 630 -7.12 -21.77 -9.84
C PHE A 630 -5.90 -21.49 -10.74
N ASP A 631 -4.67 -21.65 -10.26
CA ASP A 631 -3.45 -21.21 -10.95
C ASP A 631 -2.68 -22.31 -11.69
N ALA A 632 -3.36 -23.40 -12.04
CA ALA A 632 -2.82 -24.47 -12.88
C ALA A 632 -3.55 -24.60 -14.21
N ALA A 633 -2.89 -25.23 -15.19
CA ALA A 633 -3.41 -25.39 -16.54
C ALA A 633 -4.66 -26.30 -16.59
N THR A 634 -5.66 -25.89 -17.38
CA THR A 634 -6.91 -26.62 -17.59
C THR A 634 -7.21 -26.79 -19.09
N PRO A 635 -6.52 -27.70 -19.81
CA PRO A 635 -6.55 -27.77 -21.27
C PRO A 635 -7.92 -28.19 -21.85
N GLY A 636 -8.83 -27.22 -21.99
CA GLY A 636 -10.16 -27.42 -22.60
C GLY A 636 -11.20 -28.07 -21.69
N THR A 637 -10.94 -28.18 -20.38
CA THR A 637 -11.86 -28.78 -19.39
C THR A 637 -12.12 -27.81 -18.24
N GLN A 638 -13.24 -28.02 -17.52
CA GLN A 638 -13.56 -27.24 -16.31
C GLN A 638 -12.64 -27.60 -15.13
N PHE A 639 -12.26 -28.88 -15.05
CA PHE A 639 -11.38 -29.44 -14.04
C PHE A 639 -10.26 -30.23 -14.72
N ALA A 640 -9.05 -30.13 -14.21
CA ALA A 640 -7.89 -30.88 -14.70
C ALA A 640 -6.98 -31.29 -13.55
N LEU A 641 -6.13 -32.30 -13.80
CA LEU A 641 -5.04 -32.62 -12.90
C LEU A 641 -4.06 -31.43 -12.84
N SER A 642 -3.71 -31.01 -11.64
CA SER A 642 -2.64 -30.05 -11.41
C SER A 642 -1.31 -30.78 -11.22
N ALA A 643 -0.24 -30.19 -11.75
CA ALA A 643 1.12 -30.63 -11.46
C ALA A 643 1.73 -29.94 -10.22
N PHE A 644 0.99 -29.02 -9.60
CA PHE A 644 1.27 -28.56 -8.25
C PHE A 644 0.57 -29.50 -7.27
N PHE A 645 1.22 -29.77 -6.15
CA PHE A 645 0.71 -30.63 -5.09
C PHE A 645 0.50 -29.92 -3.75
N GLY A 646 0.98 -28.69 -3.60
CA GLY A 646 0.69 -27.81 -2.46
C GLY A 646 0.32 -26.42 -2.94
N GLN A 647 -0.49 -25.71 -2.16
CA GLN A 647 -0.92 -24.36 -2.51
C GLN A 647 -1.35 -23.55 -1.28
N HIS A 648 -1.24 -22.23 -1.39
CA HIS A 648 -1.73 -21.22 -0.46
C HIS A 648 -2.97 -20.49 -1.05
N GLY A 649 -3.40 -19.38 -0.46
CA GLY A 649 -4.49 -18.57 -1.01
C GLY A 649 -5.91 -19.10 -0.78
N TYR A 650 -6.10 -20.02 0.17
CA TYR A 650 -7.44 -20.42 0.63
C TYR A 650 -7.97 -19.40 1.66
N VAL A 651 -9.18 -19.58 2.19
CA VAL A 651 -9.67 -18.64 3.23
C VAL A 651 -8.75 -18.73 4.47
N PRO A 652 -8.34 -17.61 5.09
CA PRO A 652 -7.30 -17.60 6.13
C PRO A 652 -7.58 -18.48 7.35
N ASP A 653 -8.85 -18.68 7.71
CA ASP A 653 -9.30 -19.51 8.83
C ASP A 653 -9.33 -21.03 8.53
N VAL A 654 -8.95 -21.47 7.32
CA VAL A 654 -9.00 -22.88 6.93
C VAL A 654 -7.85 -23.67 7.56
N GLN A 655 -8.20 -24.68 8.35
CA GLN A 655 -7.26 -25.59 9.00
C GLN A 655 -7.83 -27.02 9.09
N ASP A 656 -7.01 -28.01 8.73
CA ASP A 656 -7.14 -29.44 9.08
C ASP A 656 -5.74 -30.08 9.08
N LEU A 657 -5.12 -30.11 10.26
CA LEU A 657 -3.75 -30.57 10.42
C LEU A 657 -3.56 -32.05 10.04
N ARG A 658 -4.61 -32.87 10.18
CA ARG A 658 -4.55 -34.31 9.83
C ARG A 658 -4.41 -34.54 8.32
N SER A 659 -4.80 -33.56 7.52
CA SER A 659 -4.67 -33.54 6.08
C SER A 659 -3.62 -32.54 5.62
N ASN A 660 -2.66 -32.13 6.45
CA ASN A 660 -1.65 -31.14 6.08
C ASN A 660 -2.21 -29.79 5.59
N THR A 661 -3.39 -29.41 6.04
CA THR A 661 -4.02 -28.13 5.69
C THR A 661 -3.88 -27.18 6.86
N ASN A 662 -3.15 -26.09 6.70
CA ASN A 662 -3.10 -25.02 7.70
C ASN A 662 -2.83 -23.70 6.99
N MET A 663 -3.83 -22.83 6.86
CA MET A 663 -3.66 -21.48 6.29
C MET A 663 -3.03 -20.48 7.27
N ARG A 664 -2.98 -20.82 8.56
CA ARG A 664 -2.25 -20.03 9.54
C ARG A 664 -0.76 -20.08 9.22
N ALA A 665 -0.10 -18.93 9.33
CA ALA A 665 1.32 -18.79 9.06
C ALA A 665 2.14 -19.13 10.31
N THR A 666 3.45 -19.34 10.18
CA THR A 666 4.33 -19.48 11.37
C THR A 666 4.49 -18.13 12.08
N PHE A 667 4.54 -18.14 13.41
CA PHE A 667 5.10 -17.03 14.20
C PHE A 667 5.84 -17.58 15.41
N LEU A 668 7.13 -17.25 15.50
CA LEU A 668 7.97 -17.44 16.68
C LEU A 668 8.70 -16.12 16.97
N ALA A 669 8.95 -15.84 18.24
CA ALA A 669 9.84 -14.76 18.65
C ALA A 669 10.76 -15.23 19.78
N GLY A 670 11.93 -14.61 19.92
CA GLY A 670 12.84 -14.87 21.04
C GLY A 670 13.95 -13.83 21.15
N GLY A 671 14.65 -13.87 22.28
CA GLY A 671 15.62 -12.86 22.70
C GLY A 671 15.24 -12.32 24.08
N ASP A 672 16.13 -11.53 24.70
CA ASP A 672 15.98 -11.09 26.10
C ASP A 672 14.78 -10.15 26.32
N ALA A 673 14.20 -9.62 25.25
CA ALA A 673 13.00 -8.76 25.31
C ALA A 673 11.68 -9.54 25.15
N ILE A 674 11.72 -10.86 24.94
CA ILE A 674 10.55 -11.65 24.55
C ILE A 674 10.14 -12.63 25.65
N GLU A 675 8.87 -12.54 26.05
CA GLU A 675 8.26 -13.43 27.04
C GLU A 675 8.16 -14.85 26.50
N ARG A 676 8.43 -15.79 27.40
CA ARG A 676 8.36 -17.20 27.09
C ARG A 676 6.92 -17.67 27.21
N GLY A 677 6.32 -18.04 26.09
CA GLY A 677 4.97 -18.61 26.15
C GLY A 677 4.26 -18.75 24.83
N GLU A 678 2.99 -19.09 24.95
CA GLU A 678 2.04 -19.11 23.85
C GLU A 678 1.26 -17.78 23.85
N ALA A 679 1.10 -17.19 22.67
CA ALA A 679 0.44 -15.91 22.50
C ALA A 679 -0.81 -16.07 21.64
N ASP A 680 -1.95 -15.64 22.17
CA ASP A 680 -3.25 -15.82 21.53
C ASP A 680 -3.50 -14.79 20.42
N ASP A 681 -4.17 -15.20 19.35
CA ASP A 681 -4.69 -14.33 18.29
C ASP A 681 -3.66 -13.35 17.70
N VAL A 682 -2.40 -13.78 17.55
CA VAL A 682 -1.36 -12.98 16.87
C VAL A 682 -1.72 -12.82 15.41
N ARG A 683 -1.85 -11.57 14.93
CA ARG A 683 -2.16 -11.25 13.53
C ARG A 683 -0.91 -10.77 12.82
N SER A 684 -0.81 -11.04 11.53
CA SER A 684 0.33 -10.59 10.71
C SER A 684 0.52 -9.06 10.71
N ILE A 685 -0.58 -8.31 10.84
CA ILE A 685 -0.54 -6.85 10.98
C ILE A 685 0.10 -6.35 12.27
N ASP A 686 0.12 -7.17 13.33
CA ASP A 686 0.63 -6.78 14.65
C ASP A 686 2.17 -6.81 14.73
N LEU A 687 2.84 -7.48 13.78
CA LEU A 687 4.28 -7.70 13.85
C LEU A 687 5.08 -6.41 13.56
N ALA A 688 4.69 -5.62 12.56
CA ALA A 688 5.37 -4.37 12.24
C ALA A 688 5.32 -3.32 13.36
N PRO A 689 4.16 -3.00 13.98
CA PRO A 689 4.13 -2.06 15.11
C PRO A 689 4.84 -2.61 16.35
N THR A 690 4.80 -3.93 16.60
CA THR A 690 5.57 -4.54 17.69
C THR A 690 7.08 -4.45 17.47
N ALA A 691 7.55 -4.70 16.25
CA ALA A 691 8.96 -4.52 15.89
C ALA A 691 9.38 -3.04 15.96
N ALA A 692 8.50 -2.12 15.55
CA ALA A 692 8.74 -0.68 15.69
C ALA A 692 8.93 -0.28 17.15
N PHE A 693 8.05 -0.75 18.04
CA PHE A 693 8.17 -0.56 19.48
C PHE A 693 9.50 -1.09 20.04
N LEU A 694 9.91 -2.31 19.70
CA LEU A 694 11.16 -2.91 20.18
C LEU A 694 12.41 -2.17 19.68
N LEU A 695 12.37 -1.66 18.46
CA LEU A 695 13.41 -0.79 17.90
C LEU A 695 13.33 0.65 18.45
N GLY A 696 12.26 0.97 19.17
CA GLY A 696 11.83 2.29 19.59
C GLY A 696 11.47 3.23 18.45
N VAL A 697 11.25 2.78 17.21
CA VAL A 697 10.98 3.69 16.08
C VAL A 697 9.50 4.02 15.99
N PRO A 698 9.10 5.08 15.26
CA PRO A 698 7.70 5.32 14.96
C PRO A 698 7.09 4.13 14.22
N ALA A 699 5.82 3.84 14.47
CA ALA A 699 5.09 2.85 13.69
C ALA A 699 5.01 3.27 12.21
N PRO A 700 4.92 2.31 11.26
CA PRO A 700 4.61 2.65 9.87
C PRO A 700 3.29 3.42 9.79
N GLN A 701 3.25 4.51 9.01
CA GLN A 701 2.13 5.48 9.01
C GLN A 701 0.73 4.89 8.77
N HIS A 702 0.66 3.75 8.10
CA HIS A 702 -0.58 3.09 7.68
C HIS A 702 -0.87 1.80 8.47
N SER A 703 -0.02 1.45 9.44
CA SER A 703 -0.14 0.19 10.20
C SER A 703 -1.44 0.13 10.98
N GLN A 704 -2.18 -0.96 10.85
CA GLN A 704 -3.46 -1.26 11.51
C GLN A 704 -3.31 -2.21 12.72
N GLY A 705 -2.13 -2.79 12.90
CA GLY A 705 -1.86 -3.70 14.02
C GLY A 705 -1.66 -3.01 15.36
N VAL A 706 -1.63 -3.83 16.40
CA VAL A 706 -1.34 -3.39 17.77
C VAL A 706 0.05 -3.84 18.22
N VAL A 707 0.64 -3.11 19.16
CA VAL A 707 1.83 -3.60 19.86
C VAL A 707 1.43 -4.76 20.76
N ARG A 708 2.01 -5.93 20.53
CA ARG A 708 1.77 -7.16 21.30
C ARG A 708 2.54 -7.17 22.61
N ARG A 709 1.97 -6.49 23.60
CA ARG A 709 2.53 -6.36 24.96
C ARG A 709 2.71 -7.70 25.67
N ASP A 710 1.85 -8.66 25.37
CA ASP A 710 1.90 -10.02 25.91
C ASP A 710 3.10 -10.84 25.40
N LEU A 711 3.81 -10.36 24.38
CA LEU A 711 5.06 -10.95 23.91
C LEU A 711 6.31 -10.40 24.61
N LEU A 712 6.18 -9.41 25.50
CA LEU A 712 7.33 -8.67 26.04
C LEU A 712 7.72 -9.19 27.44
N ASP A 713 9.01 -9.48 27.64
CA ASP A 713 9.61 -9.85 28.94
C ASP A 713 10.75 -8.91 29.29
N ASP A 714 10.40 -7.65 29.54
CA ASP A 714 11.34 -6.65 30.05
C ASP A 714 11.03 -6.25 31.50
N GLY A 715 10.21 -7.06 32.19
CA GLY A 715 9.79 -6.83 33.57
C GLY A 715 8.88 -5.62 33.77
N ARG A 716 8.38 -5.01 32.68
CA ARG A 716 7.47 -3.85 32.71
C ARG A 716 6.05 -4.27 32.36
N ASP A 717 5.09 -3.60 32.98
CA ASP A 717 3.66 -3.78 32.68
C ASP A 717 3.14 -2.51 31.98
N TYR A 718 3.13 -2.58 30.66
CA TYR A 718 2.71 -1.45 29.84
C TYR A 718 1.19 -1.28 29.87
N THR A 719 0.72 -0.16 30.39
CA THR A 719 -0.69 0.22 30.29
C THR A 719 -0.94 0.95 28.98
N PRO A 720 -1.81 0.45 28.09
CA PRO A 720 -2.10 1.13 26.84
C PRO A 720 -3.00 2.35 27.07
N VAL A 721 -2.70 3.45 26.38
CA VAL A 721 -3.59 4.61 26.21
C VAL A 721 -3.76 4.80 24.71
N ASN A 722 -4.96 4.53 24.20
CA ASN A 722 -5.22 4.64 22.77
C ASN A 722 -6.03 5.88 22.46
N VAL A 723 -5.81 6.45 21.28
CA VAL A 723 -6.46 7.67 20.81
C VAL A 723 -6.92 7.49 19.36
N ILE A 724 -8.19 7.76 19.11
CA ILE A 724 -8.72 8.06 17.79
C ILE A 724 -8.78 9.58 17.66
N GLY A 725 -8.04 10.13 16.70
CA GLY A 725 -7.96 11.57 16.43
C GLY A 725 -8.78 11.97 15.21
N LEU A 726 -9.69 12.91 15.37
CA LEU A 726 -10.44 13.57 14.30
C LEU A 726 -9.99 15.03 14.18
N ASN A 727 -10.23 15.66 13.03
CA ASN A 727 -10.08 17.10 12.86
C ASN A 727 -10.97 17.58 11.71
N ASP A 728 -11.34 18.86 11.74
CA ASP A 728 -11.96 19.57 10.62
C ASP A 728 -13.20 18.83 10.06
N PHE A 729 -14.03 18.25 10.94
CA PHE A 729 -15.22 17.49 10.50
C PHE A 729 -16.20 18.37 9.72
N HIS A 730 -16.22 19.69 9.98
CA HIS A 730 -17.05 20.69 9.29
C HIS A 730 -18.50 20.24 9.07
N GLY A 731 -19.09 19.58 10.07
CA GLY A 731 -20.44 19.06 9.98
C GLY A 731 -20.75 18.24 8.73
N GLN A 732 -19.76 17.54 8.15
CA GLN A 732 -19.93 16.67 6.99
C GLN A 732 -20.66 15.38 7.40
N LEU A 733 -21.97 15.50 7.66
CA LEU A 733 -22.81 14.40 8.13
C LEU A 733 -22.94 13.27 7.09
N GLU A 734 -22.97 13.63 5.81
CA GLU A 734 -23.07 12.70 4.70
C GLU A 734 -21.69 12.30 4.17
N PRO A 735 -21.53 11.07 3.64
CA PRO A 735 -20.32 10.68 2.95
C PRO A 735 -19.88 11.67 1.86
N THR A 736 -18.57 11.74 1.67
CA THR A 736 -17.93 12.43 0.54
C THR A 736 -17.14 11.42 -0.28
N THR A 737 -16.25 11.86 -1.16
CA THR A 737 -15.39 10.99 -1.96
C THR A 737 -13.91 11.30 -1.82
N SER A 738 -13.07 10.28 -1.98
CA SER A 738 -11.62 10.40 -2.10
C SER A 738 -11.10 9.61 -3.30
N GLY A 739 -9.95 10.02 -3.83
CA GLY A 739 -9.31 9.37 -4.99
C GLY A 739 -8.63 8.07 -4.61
N TYR A 740 -8.88 7.02 -5.39
CA TYR A 740 -8.17 5.74 -5.36
C TYR A 740 -7.76 5.37 -6.78
N ASP A 741 -6.46 5.27 -7.04
CA ASP A 741 -5.91 5.18 -8.40
C ASP A 741 -6.52 6.29 -9.30
N THR A 742 -7.34 5.93 -10.30
CA THR A 742 -8.02 6.88 -11.21
C THR A 742 -9.50 7.10 -10.90
N LEU A 743 -10.02 6.47 -9.85
CA LEU A 743 -11.45 6.49 -9.51
C LEU A 743 -11.71 7.22 -8.18
N GLN A 744 -12.98 7.59 -7.97
CA GLN A 744 -13.45 8.14 -6.70
C GLN A 744 -14.16 7.05 -5.89
N ALA A 745 -13.89 6.98 -4.59
CA ALA A 745 -14.56 6.07 -3.67
C ALA A 745 -15.23 6.85 -2.53
N SER A 746 -16.37 6.35 -2.06
CA SER A 746 -17.09 6.94 -0.92
C SER A 746 -16.30 6.79 0.38
N VAL A 747 -16.17 7.88 1.12
CA VAL A 747 -15.45 7.97 2.40
C VAL A 747 -16.20 8.86 3.39
N GLY A 748 -15.92 8.70 4.68
CA GLY A 748 -16.48 9.51 5.75
C GLY A 748 -18.00 9.36 5.90
N GLY A 749 -18.65 10.40 6.42
CA GLY A 749 -20.07 10.35 6.79
C GLY A 749 -20.27 9.87 8.21
N ALA A 750 -21.17 10.52 8.95
CA ALA A 750 -21.23 10.39 10.40
C ALA A 750 -21.63 9.00 10.88
N GLY A 751 -22.52 8.34 10.14
CA GLY A 751 -22.96 6.98 10.46
C GLY A 751 -21.86 5.94 10.25
N GLN A 752 -21.08 6.07 9.18
CA GLN A 752 -19.97 5.17 8.87
C GLN A 752 -18.79 5.40 9.80
N LEU A 753 -18.46 6.66 10.11
CA LEU A 753 -17.44 7.00 11.10
C LEU A 753 -17.75 6.40 12.47
N ALA A 754 -19.02 6.43 12.89
CA ALA A 754 -19.44 5.79 14.14
C ALA A 754 -19.07 4.29 14.18
N THR A 755 -19.38 3.56 13.11
CA THR A 755 -19.04 2.14 12.98
C THR A 755 -17.52 1.93 12.93
N LEU A 756 -16.80 2.76 12.18
CA LEU A 756 -15.35 2.66 12.06
C LEU A 756 -14.64 2.94 13.39
N PHE A 757 -15.11 3.90 14.18
CA PHE A 757 -14.55 4.17 15.51
C PHE A 757 -14.82 3.02 16.48
N ASP A 758 -16.01 2.41 16.43
CA ASP A 758 -16.33 1.23 17.23
C ASP A 758 -15.44 0.04 16.83
N GLU A 759 -15.20 -0.17 15.53
CA GLU A 759 -14.31 -1.22 15.00
C GLU A 759 -12.84 -1.02 15.40
N GLU A 760 -12.33 0.21 15.34
CA GLU A 760 -10.96 0.55 15.75
C GLU A 760 -10.81 0.38 17.26
N ALA A 761 -11.75 0.91 18.06
CA ALA A 761 -11.73 0.76 19.51
C ALA A 761 -11.80 -0.71 19.95
N ALA A 762 -12.54 -1.56 19.23
CA ALA A 762 -12.62 -2.99 19.53
C ALA A 762 -11.33 -3.76 19.22
N GLN A 763 -10.48 -3.25 18.31
CA GLN A 763 -9.19 -3.86 17.96
C GLN A 763 -8.05 -3.40 18.87
N LEU A 764 -8.22 -2.28 19.56
CA LEU A 764 -7.21 -1.70 20.45
C LEU A 764 -7.36 -2.24 21.88
N PRO A 765 -6.26 -2.47 22.61
CA PRO A 765 -6.34 -3.01 23.96
C PRO A 765 -6.83 -1.94 24.96
N GLY A 766 -7.89 -2.25 25.71
CA GLY A 766 -8.43 -1.37 26.76
C GLY A 766 -9.34 -0.25 26.21
N SER A 767 -9.56 0.80 27.01
CA SER A 767 -10.35 1.96 26.59
C SER A 767 -9.59 2.86 25.62
N THR A 768 -10.32 3.48 24.69
CA THR A 768 -9.80 4.37 23.65
C THR A 768 -10.45 5.74 23.77
N LEU A 769 -9.65 6.81 23.68
CA LEU A 769 -10.15 8.18 23.65
C LEU A 769 -10.51 8.59 22.23
N LEU A 770 -11.64 9.27 22.04
CA LEU A 770 -11.97 9.97 20.79
C LEU A 770 -11.74 11.48 20.98
N LEU A 771 -10.72 12.02 20.33
CA LEU A 771 -10.28 13.40 20.48
C LEU A 771 -10.37 14.14 19.14
N SER A 772 -10.65 15.45 19.18
CA SER A 772 -10.66 16.29 17.96
C SER A 772 -9.78 17.54 18.03
N GLY A 773 -9.07 17.81 16.93
CA GLY A 773 -8.29 19.04 16.69
C GLY A 773 -9.13 20.29 16.41
N GLY A 774 -10.46 20.25 16.50
CA GLY A 774 -11.35 21.39 16.29
C GLY A 774 -11.92 21.49 14.86
N ASP A 775 -12.68 22.56 14.58
CA ASP A 775 -13.46 22.77 13.35
C ASP A 775 -14.42 21.59 13.05
N ASN A 776 -15.06 21.06 14.10
CA ASN A 776 -16.07 20.02 13.91
C ASN A 776 -17.41 20.59 13.42
N VAL A 777 -17.60 21.90 13.61
CA VAL A 777 -18.76 22.69 13.17
C VAL A 777 -18.30 23.89 12.34
N GLY A 778 -19.23 24.65 11.77
CA GLY A 778 -18.90 25.76 10.88
C GLY A 778 -18.29 25.30 9.56
N ALA A 779 -18.23 26.20 8.59
CA ALA A 779 -17.96 25.87 7.18
C ALA A 779 -18.74 24.64 6.63
N SER A 780 -19.92 24.36 7.20
CA SER A 780 -20.58 23.06 7.09
C SER A 780 -21.61 22.99 5.95
N PRO A 781 -21.91 21.79 5.42
CA PRO A 781 -23.01 21.59 4.49
C PRO A 781 -24.37 22.01 5.07
N PRO A 782 -25.39 22.26 4.23
CA PRO A 782 -26.66 22.84 4.66
C PRO A 782 -27.43 21.98 5.65
N ASN A 783 -27.28 20.65 5.61
CA ASN A 783 -27.94 19.75 6.56
C ASN A 783 -27.40 19.89 7.99
N SER A 784 -26.24 20.50 8.19
CA SER A 784 -25.76 20.87 9.53
C SER A 784 -25.90 22.38 9.79
N ALA A 785 -25.41 23.22 8.87
CA ALA A 785 -25.31 24.67 9.07
C ALA A 785 -26.68 25.36 9.28
N LEU A 786 -27.71 24.95 8.55
CA LEU A 786 -29.07 25.51 8.70
C LEU A 786 -29.71 25.17 10.05
N LEU A 787 -29.19 24.15 10.72
CA LEU A 787 -29.62 23.68 12.03
C LEU A 787 -28.62 24.09 13.13
N GLU A 788 -27.85 25.14 12.88
CA GLU A 788 -26.84 25.69 13.80
C GLU A 788 -25.78 24.67 14.22
N ASP A 789 -25.49 23.69 13.35
CA ASP A 789 -24.58 22.56 13.54
C ASP A 789 -24.93 21.64 14.73
N MET A 790 -26.15 21.74 15.28
CA MET A 790 -26.63 20.87 16.34
C MET A 790 -26.59 19.37 15.96
N PRO A 791 -26.92 18.96 14.72
CA PRO A 791 -26.76 17.57 14.31
C PRO A 791 -25.31 17.06 14.40
N SER A 792 -24.31 17.91 14.15
CA SER A 792 -22.90 17.55 14.36
C SER A 792 -22.60 17.31 15.83
N ILE A 793 -23.14 18.14 16.73
CA ILE A 793 -23.01 17.94 18.19
C ILE A 793 -23.69 16.63 18.62
N GLU A 794 -24.88 16.34 18.09
CA GLU A 794 -25.59 15.08 18.36
C GLU A 794 -24.80 13.86 17.86
N ALA A 795 -24.22 13.93 16.66
CA ALA A 795 -23.37 12.87 16.12
C ALA A 795 -22.12 12.64 16.98
N MET A 796 -21.39 13.69 17.36
CA MET A 796 -20.22 13.59 18.25
C MET A 796 -20.57 13.06 19.64
N ASN A 797 -21.73 13.45 20.18
CA ASN A 797 -22.26 12.89 21.43
C ASN A 797 -22.57 11.40 21.31
N ALA A 798 -23.06 10.96 20.16
CA ALA A 798 -23.35 9.56 19.89
C ALA A 798 -22.06 8.75 19.70
N TRP A 799 -21.07 9.29 18.98
CA TRP A 799 -19.74 8.66 18.84
C TRP A 799 -19.03 8.46 20.19
N GLY A 800 -19.36 9.29 21.19
CA GLY A 800 -18.67 9.27 22.47
C GLY A 800 -17.39 10.11 22.47
N MET A 801 -17.39 11.24 21.76
CA MET A 801 -16.28 12.21 21.80
C MET A 801 -15.88 12.53 23.25
N ASP A 802 -14.59 12.49 23.55
CA ASP A 802 -14.05 12.72 24.89
C ASP A 802 -13.62 14.17 25.11
N ALA A 803 -13.06 14.83 24.10
CA ALA A 803 -12.74 16.25 24.10
C ALA A 803 -12.44 16.78 22.70
N THR A 804 -12.65 18.08 22.48
CA THR A 804 -12.25 18.77 21.25
C THR A 804 -11.49 20.04 21.55
N ALA A 805 -10.54 20.42 20.70
CA ALA A 805 -10.05 21.79 20.64
C ALA A 805 -11.15 22.72 20.09
N PHE A 806 -11.03 24.03 20.38
CA PHE A 806 -11.65 25.04 19.54
C PHE A 806 -10.80 25.24 18.29
N GLY A 807 -11.40 25.16 17.12
CA GLY A 807 -10.87 25.71 15.88
C GLY A 807 -11.44 27.09 15.59
N ASN A 808 -11.11 27.63 14.40
CA ASN A 808 -11.60 28.94 14.00
C ASN A 808 -13.10 28.91 13.66
N HIS A 809 -13.60 27.86 13.03
CA HIS A 809 -14.98 27.80 12.53
C HIS A 809 -16.03 27.61 13.64
N GLU A 810 -15.62 27.20 14.84
CA GLU A 810 -16.47 27.34 16.04
C GLU A 810 -16.87 28.81 16.32
N PHE A 811 -16.09 29.79 15.84
CA PHE A 811 -16.36 31.23 15.98
C PHE A 811 -17.12 31.85 14.80
N ASP A 812 -17.55 31.08 13.78
CA ASP A 812 -18.26 31.60 12.60
C ASP A 812 -19.53 32.41 12.94
N TYR A 813 -20.15 32.14 14.10
CA TYR A 813 -21.36 32.81 14.59
C TYR A 813 -21.22 33.38 16.01
N GLY A 814 -19.98 33.45 16.52
CA GLY A 814 -19.65 34.02 17.82
C GLY A 814 -20.13 33.24 19.05
N PRO A 815 -19.88 33.78 20.26
CA PRO A 815 -20.03 33.06 21.53
C PRO A 815 -21.44 32.56 21.85
N THR A 816 -22.49 33.22 21.35
CA THR A 816 -23.88 32.80 21.60
C THR A 816 -24.16 31.40 21.05
N ARG A 817 -23.69 31.10 19.83
CA ARG A 817 -23.86 29.76 19.24
C ARG A 817 -22.98 28.73 19.94
N ILE A 818 -21.73 29.08 20.25
CA ILE A 818 -20.82 28.24 21.03
C ILE A 818 -21.46 27.81 22.34
N LEU A 819 -22.02 28.74 23.13
CA LEU A 819 -22.66 28.42 24.42
C LEU A 819 -23.83 27.45 24.27
N LYS A 820 -24.62 27.58 23.19
CA LYS A 820 -25.73 26.67 22.89
C LYS A 820 -25.22 25.27 22.53
N GLN A 821 -24.20 25.19 21.68
CA GLN A 821 -23.59 23.92 21.27
C GLN A 821 -22.94 23.21 22.47
N GLN A 822 -22.14 23.93 23.28
CA GLN A 822 -21.52 23.40 24.49
C GLN A 822 -22.54 22.93 25.53
N ALA A 823 -23.68 23.61 25.67
CA ALA A 823 -24.75 23.16 26.56
C ALA A 823 -25.36 21.82 26.14
N ALA A 824 -25.26 21.47 24.85
CA ALA A 824 -25.68 20.17 24.32
C ALA A 824 -24.54 19.15 24.23
N SER A 825 -23.27 19.57 24.24
CA SER A 825 -22.10 18.67 24.22
C SER A 825 -21.99 17.87 25.53
N LYS A 826 -21.69 16.58 25.40
CA LYS A 826 -21.31 15.70 26.51
C LYS A 826 -19.81 15.68 26.79
N PHE A 827 -19.07 16.54 26.09
CA PHE A 827 -17.61 16.64 26.10
C PHE A 827 -17.16 18.10 26.25
N PRO A 828 -16.00 18.36 26.87
CA PRO A 828 -15.43 19.69 27.00
C PRO A 828 -14.78 20.18 25.69
N TRP A 829 -14.79 21.49 25.52
CA TRP A 829 -14.09 22.19 24.44
C TRP A 829 -12.90 22.94 25.03
N LEU A 830 -11.73 22.79 24.41
CA LEU A 830 -10.46 23.11 25.02
C LEU A 830 -9.67 24.16 24.24
N SER A 831 -9.12 25.15 24.93
CA SER A 831 -8.12 26.09 24.39
C SER A 831 -7.36 26.81 25.50
N ALA A 832 -6.04 26.69 25.53
CA ALA A 832 -5.16 27.29 26.53
C ALA A 832 -4.74 28.74 26.17
N ASN A 833 -4.90 29.12 24.91
CA ASN A 833 -4.40 30.39 24.36
C ASN A 833 -5.49 31.43 24.07
N ILE A 834 -6.77 31.13 24.30
CA ILE A 834 -7.86 32.13 24.22
C ILE A 834 -8.04 32.83 25.57
N VAL A 835 -7.96 34.16 25.56
CA VAL A 835 -8.17 35.01 26.74
C VAL A 835 -9.05 36.20 26.41
N GLN A 836 -9.68 36.79 27.44
CA GLN A 836 -10.37 38.07 27.30
C GLN A 836 -9.36 39.22 27.25
N THR A 837 -9.56 40.18 26.34
CA THR A 837 -8.71 41.38 26.24
C THR A 837 -8.74 42.24 27.50
N SER A 838 -9.83 42.17 28.27
CA SER A 838 -10.07 43.00 29.45
C SER A 838 -9.21 42.63 30.66
N ASN A 839 -8.85 41.36 30.82
CA ASN A 839 -8.20 40.85 32.04
C ASN A 839 -7.17 39.74 31.80
N GLY A 840 -6.98 39.29 30.56
CA GLY A 840 -6.03 38.22 30.20
C GLY A 840 -6.39 36.84 30.75
N GLN A 841 -7.61 36.62 31.22
CA GLN A 841 -8.11 35.33 31.70
C GLN A 841 -8.93 34.62 30.63
N PRO A 842 -8.97 33.27 30.61
CA PRO A 842 -9.89 32.54 29.75
C PRO A 842 -11.36 32.97 29.98
N PRO A 843 -12.17 33.10 28.93
CA PRO A 843 -13.62 33.19 29.08
C PRO A 843 -14.18 32.00 29.89
N SER A 844 -15.28 32.18 30.60
CA SER A 844 -15.86 31.12 31.46
C SER A 844 -16.29 29.86 30.70
N TYR A 845 -16.52 29.98 29.39
CA TYR A 845 -16.89 28.90 28.49
C TYR A 845 -15.68 28.24 27.79
N VAL A 846 -14.46 28.70 28.07
CA VAL A 846 -13.22 28.14 27.54
C VAL A 846 -12.42 27.50 28.66
N LYS A 847 -12.06 26.22 28.50
CA LYS A 847 -11.19 25.50 29.43
C LYS A 847 -9.83 25.25 28.78
N PRO A 848 -8.68 25.51 29.46
CA PRO A 848 -7.38 25.20 28.88
C PRO A 848 -7.13 23.70 28.64
N SER A 849 -7.54 22.87 29.60
CA SER A 849 -7.30 21.43 29.62
C SER A 849 -8.39 20.67 30.37
N THR A 850 -8.39 19.34 30.23
CA THR A 850 -9.14 18.40 31.06
C THR A 850 -8.26 17.21 31.43
N VAL A 851 -8.62 16.45 32.47
CA VAL A 851 -7.94 15.21 32.84
C VAL A 851 -8.95 14.07 32.75
N ILE A 852 -8.62 13.04 31.98
CA ILE A 852 -9.45 11.87 31.74
C ILE A 852 -8.72 10.63 32.26
N ARG A 853 -9.43 9.73 32.93
CA ARG A 853 -8.84 8.48 33.45
C ARG A 853 -9.06 7.36 32.44
N VAL A 854 -7.97 6.84 31.86
CA VAL A 854 -7.97 5.79 30.83
C VAL A 854 -7.15 4.61 31.34
N ASN A 855 -7.76 3.42 31.42
CA ASN A 855 -7.09 2.20 31.91
C ASN A 855 -6.32 2.39 33.24
N GLY A 856 -6.79 3.31 34.11
CA GLY A 856 -6.14 3.64 35.38
C GLY A 856 -5.13 4.80 35.34
N VAL A 857 -4.71 5.25 34.15
CA VAL A 857 -3.80 6.38 33.91
C VAL A 857 -4.57 7.69 33.84
N ASN A 858 -4.06 8.76 34.47
CA ASN A 858 -4.61 10.11 34.32
C ASN A 858 -3.96 10.77 33.09
N VAL A 859 -4.75 11.00 32.05
CA VAL A 859 -4.33 11.61 30.80
C VAL A 859 -4.78 13.07 30.77
N GLY A 860 -3.83 13.99 30.66
CA GLY A 860 -4.12 15.41 30.50
C GLY A 860 -4.33 15.75 29.02
N VAL A 861 -5.50 16.26 28.65
CA VAL A 861 -5.77 16.74 27.29
C VAL A 861 -5.73 18.26 27.31
N ILE A 862 -4.81 18.86 26.56
CA ILE A 862 -4.59 20.31 26.45
C ILE A 862 -5.13 20.77 25.09
N GLY A 863 -5.93 21.84 25.08
CA GLY A 863 -6.42 22.44 23.83
C GLY A 863 -5.60 23.65 23.41
N ALA A 864 -5.53 23.92 22.10
CA ALA A 864 -5.06 25.20 21.56
C ALA A 864 -5.74 25.53 20.22
N THR A 865 -5.83 26.81 19.90
CA THR A 865 -6.52 27.33 18.71
C THR A 865 -5.57 28.21 17.91
N VAL A 866 -5.56 28.11 16.58
CA VAL A 866 -4.74 28.97 15.70
C VAL A 866 -4.83 30.45 16.11
N LYS A 867 -3.70 31.10 16.36
CA LYS A 867 -3.66 32.48 16.86
C LYS A 867 -4.24 33.51 15.88
N ASN A 868 -4.30 33.15 14.61
CA ASN A 868 -4.81 34.00 13.54
C ASN A 868 -6.34 33.89 13.37
N THR A 869 -7.09 33.21 14.26
CA THR A 869 -8.57 33.14 14.17
C THR A 869 -9.25 34.49 13.89
N PRO A 870 -8.84 35.64 14.47
CA PRO A 870 -9.45 36.93 14.14
C PRO A 870 -9.35 37.34 12.67
N GLU A 871 -8.41 36.78 11.90
CA GLU A 871 -8.28 36.98 10.45
C GLU A 871 -9.10 35.97 9.63
N LEU A 872 -9.60 34.91 10.27
CA LEU A 872 -10.23 33.74 9.62
C LEU A 872 -11.76 33.71 9.78
N VAL A 873 -12.32 34.51 10.70
CA VAL A 873 -13.76 34.67 10.89
C VAL A 873 -14.18 36.14 10.81
N ALA A 874 -15.49 36.41 10.74
CA ALA A 874 -15.99 37.77 10.75
C ALA A 874 -15.54 38.52 12.03
N ALA A 875 -14.98 39.73 11.86
CA ALA A 875 -14.31 40.49 12.92
C ALA A 875 -15.15 40.71 14.20
N GLY A 876 -16.49 40.78 14.06
CA GLY A 876 -17.39 40.93 15.21
C GLY A 876 -17.48 39.69 16.11
N ASN A 877 -17.19 38.50 15.60
CA ASN A 877 -17.42 37.24 16.31
C ASN A 877 -16.34 36.91 17.35
N THR A 878 -15.16 37.52 17.22
CA THR A 878 -14.03 37.37 18.16
C THR A 878 -13.80 38.65 18.97
N ALA A 879 -14.72 39.61 18.91
CA ALA A 879 -14.60 40.87 19.62
C ALA A 879 -14.43 40.66 21.14
N GLY A 880 -13.40 41.29 21.72
CA GLY A 880 -13.07 41.16 23.14
C GLY A 880 -12.22 39.94 23.51
N LEU A 881 -11.81 39.13 22.53
CA LEU A 881 -10.90 38.00 22.72
C LEU A 881 -9.50 38.30 22.17
N SER A 882 -8.50 37.64 22.73
CA SER A 882 -7.14 37.58 22.20
C SER A 882 -6.71 36.12 22.14
N PHE A 883 -6.07 35.76 21.03
CA PHE A 883 -5.52 34.44 20.78
C PHE A 883 -4.00 34.57 20.89
N LEU A 884 -3.45 34.07 21.99
CA LEU A 884 -2.04 34.18 22.32
C LEU A 884 -1.21 33.10 21.60
N ASP A 885 0.12 33.18 21.68
CA ASP A 885 1.03 32.18 21.12
C ASP A 885 0.72 30.78 21.67
N GLU A 886 0.53 29.81 20.77
CA GLU A 886 0.08 28.47 21.07
C GLU A 886 1.11 27.71 21.93
N ALA A 887 2.39 27.73 21.51
CA ALA A 887 3.45 26.98 22.15
C ALA A 887 3.67 27.42 23.60
N GLU A 888 3.76 28.74 23.84
CA GLU A 888 3.95 29.29 25.20
C GLU A 888 2.79 28.92 26.14
N ARG A 889 1.56 28.90 25.62
CA ARG A 889 0.36 28.62 26.41
C ARG A 889 0.19 27.14 26.69
N ILE A 890 0.47 26.28 25.71
CA ILE A 890 0.51 24.83 25.89
C ILE A 890 1.58 24.45 26.91
N LYS A 891 2.80 25.00 26.78
CA LYS A 891 3.90 24.76 27.72
C LYS A 891 3.53 25.11 29.16
N ARG A 892 2.90 26.27 29.37
CA ARG A 892 2.43 26.69 30.69
C ARG A 892 1.38 25.74 31.27
N GLU A 893 0.41 25.31 30.46
CA GLU A 893 -0.64 24.38 30.90
C GLU A 893 -0.07 22.98 31.20
N SER A 894 0.86 22.50 30.37
CA SER A 894 1.59 21.25 30.59
C SER A 894 2.31 21.25 31.94
N GLN A 895 2.98 22.35 32.29
CA GLN A 895 3.64 22.51 33.60
C GLN A 895 2.64 22.48 34.77
N LEU A 896 1.45 23.06 34.61
CA LEU A 896 0.39 23.04 35.63
C LEU A 896 -0.16 21.62 35.84
N LEU A 897 -0.38 20.87 34.76
CA LEU A 897 -0.81 19.47 34.82
C LEU A 897 0.26 18.58 35.45
N ARG A 898 1.53 18.76 35.06
CA ARG A 898 2.67 18.05 35.65
C ARG A 898 2.78 18.31 37.15
N ALA A 899 2.62 19.55 37.59
CA ALA A 899 2.62 19.91 39.01
C ALA A 899 1.47 19.26 39.81
N ARG A 900 0.40 18.81 39.13
CA ARG A 900 -0.71 18.04 39.71
C ARG A 900 -0.52 16.51 39.60
N GLY A 901 0.63 16.06 39.12
CA GLY A 901 0.95 14.64 38.96
C GLY A 901 0.40 13.99 37.68
N VAL A 902 -0.03 14.78 36.70
CA VAL A 902 -0.46 14.29 35.37
C VAL A 902 0.76 14.26 34.45
N LYS A 903 1.32 13.05 34.26
CA LYS A 903 2.52 12.82 33.46
C LYS A 903 2.19 12.62 31.97
N VAL A 904 1.21 11.78 31.65
CA VAL A 904 0.76 11.54 30.27
C VAL A 904 -0.08 12.72 29.76
N GLN A 905 0.36 13.38 28.69
CA GLN A 905 -0.34 14.54 28.13
C GLN A 905 -0.46 14.52 26.62
N ILE A 906 -1.66 14.81 26.14
CA ILE A 906 -2.02 14.88 24.72
C ILE A 906 -2.44 16.32 24.42
N VAL A 907 -1.97 16.86 23.30
CA VAL A 907 -2.44 18.15 22.78
C VAL A 907 -3.44 17.89 21.66
N VAL A 908 -4.63 18.50 21.76
CA VAL A 908 -5.51 18.73 20.62
C VAL A 908 -5.35 20.18 20.20
N ILE A 909 -4.92 20.43 18.96
CA ILE A 909 -4.62 21.77 18.48
C ILE A 909 -5.19 22.01 17.10
N HIS A 910 -5.81 23.17 16.94
CA HIS A 910 -6.28 23.62 15.64
C HIS A 910 -5.21 24.44 14.92
N GLU A 911 -4.14 23.76 14.51
CA GLU A 911 -3.03 24.26 13.68
C GLU A 911 -2.36 23.04 13.05
N GLY A 912 -1.78 23.18 11.86
CA GLY A 912 -1.41 22.02 11.04
C GLY A 912 -0.11 22.14 10.27
N ALA A 913 0.22 21.08 9.54
CA ALA A 913 1.42 21.04 8.71
C ALA A 913 1.16 21.73 7.38
N ALA A 914 2.16 22.44 6.85
CA ALA A 914 2.04 23.13 5.57
C ALA A 914 2.55 22.26 4.40
N ALA A 915 3.59 21.48 4.61
CA ALA A 915 4.12 20.54 3.64
C ALA A 915 4.73 19.32 4.32
N GLY A 916 4.92 18.26 3.54
CA GLY A 916 5.59 17.03 3.95
C GLY A 916 4.89 15.77 3.47
N SER A 917 5.67 14.71 3.32
CA SER A 917 5.19 13.35 3.03
C SER A 917 6.29 12.34 3.37
N ASN A 918 5.91 11.14 3.78
CA ASN A 918 6.87 10.05 3.94
C ASN A 918 7.04 9.26 2.63
N ALA A 919 8.06 8.39 2.60
CA ALA A 919 8.35 7.56 1.45
C ALA A 919 7.32 6.43 1.31
N VAL A 920 6.82 6.19 0.10
CA VAL A 920 5.94 5.07 -0.23
C VAL A 920 6.20 4.65 -1.68
N ASP A 921 6.49 3.36 -1.90
CA ASP A 921 6.65 2.72 -3.23
C ASP A 921 7.50 3.49 -4.25
N GLY A 922 8.72 3.82 -3.84
CA GLY A 922 9.67 4.58 -4.64
C GLY A 922 9.37 6.07 -4.81
N THR A 923 8.28 6.57 -4.23
CA THR A 923 8.11 8.02 -4.02
C THR A 923 9.01 8.45 -2.87
N LEU A 924 9.89 9.40 -3.13
CA LEU A 924 10.82 9.95 -2.13
C LEU A 924 10.05 10.82 -1.10
N PRO A 925 10.53 10.89 0.16
CA PRO A 925 9.89 11.71 1.17
C PRO A 925 10.08 13.21 0.89
N THR A 926 9.11 14.03 1.28
CA THR A 926 9.21 15.49 1.30
C THR A 926 9.37 15.96 2.74
N PRO A 927 10.35 16.83 3.07
CA PRO A 927 10.52 17.34 4.43
C PRO A 927 9.25 17.98 5.00
N TRP A 928 8.96 17.67 6.27
CA TRP A 928 7.83 18.26 6.99
C TRP A 928 8.15 19.69 7.42
N SER A 929 7.22 20.62 7.19
CA SER A 929 7.33 22.03 7.58
C SER A 929 5.97 22.64 7.92
N GLY A 930 5.98 23.82 8.53
CA GLY A 930 4.79 24.59 8.86
C GLY A 930 4.63 24.88 10.35
N PRO A 931 3.61 25.66 10.73
CA PRO A 931 3.46 26.18 12.09
C PRO A 931 3.41 25.09 13.16
N ILE A 932 2.74 23.96 12.89
CA ILE A 932 2.66 22.87 13.87
C ILE A 932 4.04 22.26 14.16
N ILE A 933 4.93 22.18 13.16
CA ILE A 933 6.29 21.65 13.33
C ILE A 933 7.10 22.59 14.23
N ASP A 934 6.99 23.90 14.03
CA ASP A 934 7.65 24.91 14.86
C ASP A 934 7.11 24.94 16.29
N ILE A 935 5.79 24.82 16.46
CA ILE A 935 5.13 24.78 17.77
C ILE A 935 5.63 23.56 18.54
N VAL A 936 5.55 22.37 17.95
CA VAL A 936 5.95 21.13 18.61
C VAL A 936 7.46 21.11 18.88
N GLY A 937 8.27 21.71 18.01
CA GLY A 937 9.70 21.92 18.25
C GLY A 937 10.00 22.74 19.53
N LYS A 938 9.10 23.62 19.95
CA LYS A 938 9.23 24.39 21.22
C LYS A 938 8.67 23.66 22.45
N LEU A 939 8.01 22.52 22.26
CA LEU A 939 7.38 21.73 23.32
C LEU A 939 8.24 20.55 23.80
N GLN A 940 9.46 20.40 23.27
CA GLN A 940 10.33 19.23 23.54
C GLN A 940 10.74 19.10 25.01
N ASP A 941 10.75 20.19 25.77
CA ASP A 941 11.08 20.21 27.21
C ASP A 941 9.85 20.01 28.14
N THR A 942 8.74 19.53 27.57
CA THR A 942 7.49 19.23 28.29
C THR A 942 7.26 17.72 28.43
N THR A 943 6.16 17.34 29.08
CA THR A 943 5.67 15.95 29.20
C THR A 943 4.51 15.69 28.23
N ILE A 944 4.58 16.30 27.03
CA ILE A 944 3.60 16.07 25.96
C ILE A 944 4.07 14.88 25.14
N ASP A 945 3.15 13.96 24.88
CA ASP A 945 3.45 12.65 24.30
C ASP A 945 2.79 12.44 22.94
N LEU A 946 1.77 13.24 22.59
CA LEU A 946 1.06 13.17 21.32
C LEU A 946 0.43 14.54 20.99
N VAL A 947 0.44 14.90 19.71
CA VAL A 947 -0.28 16.05 19.18
C VAL A 947 -1.26 15.60 18.09
N VAL A 948 -2.55 15.85 18.31
CA VAL A 948 -3.62 15.71 17.33
C VAL A 948 -3.92 17.10 16.78
N ALA A 949 -3.47 17.33 15.55
CA ALA A 949 -3.53 18.60 14.82
C ALA A 949 -4.79 18.72 13.94
N GLY A 950 -4.95 19.88 13.29
CA GLY A 950 -6.05 20.19 12.36
C GLY A 950 -5.75 21.43 11.53
N HIS A 951 -6.77 22.12 11.04
CA HIS A 951 -6.72 23.42 10.33
C HIS A 951 -6.24 23.37 8.87
N THR A 952 -5.17 22.65 8.56
CA THR A 952 -4.61 22.66 7.19
C THR A 952 -5.31 21.68 6.27
N HIS A 953 -6.09 20.74 6.83
CA HIS A 953 -6.85 19.71 6.11
C HIS A 953 -5.94 18.72 5.38
N ARG A 954 -4.73 18.51 5.89
CA ARG A 954 -3.73 17.67 5.25
C ARG A 954 -3.42 16.48 6.13
N ALA A 955 -3.21 15.33 5.50
CA ALA A 955 -2.67 14.20 6.23
C ALA A 955 -1.23 14.50 6.67
N ALA A 956 -1.01 14.61 7.97
CA ALA A 956 0.32 14.69 8.58
C ALA A 956 0.51 13.49 9.50
N ASN A 957 1.66 12.82 9.39
CA ASN A 957 2.03 11.77 10.32
C ASN A 957 3.55 11.73 10.41
N THR A 958 4.07 12.44 11.41
CA THR A 958 5.51 12.64 11.59
C THR A 958 5.84 12.66 13.08
N VAL A 959 7.13 12.70 13.39
CA VAL A 959 7.61 12.88 14.76
C VAL A 959 8.52 14.10 14.77
N VAL A 960 8.19 15.07 15.62
CA VAL A 960 8.99 16.29 15.82
C VAL A 960 9.69 16.17 17.16
N GLY A 961 11.02 16.07 17.13
CA GLY A 961 11.80 15.66 18.30
C GLY A 961 11.21 14.37 18.85
N LYS A 962 10.61 14.39 20.06
CA LYS A 962 9.97 13.24 20.72
C LYS A 962 8.47 13.08 20.60
N ILE A 963 7.79 13.98 19.91
CA ILE A 963 6.34 14.06 19.95
C ILE A 963 5.79 13.67 18.57
N PRO A 964 5.05 12.55 18.46
CA PRO A 964 4.25 12.26 17.28
C PRO A 964 3.21 13.35 17.02
N VAL A 965 3.11 13.75 15.76
CA VAL A 965 2.14 14.73 15.26
C VAL A 965 1.29 14.04 14.21
N VAL A 966 -0.03 14.03 14.43
CA VAL A 966 -1.00 13.49 13.49
C VAL A 966 -2.05 14.51 13.10
N GLU A 967 -2.39 14.53 11.82
CA GLU A 967 -3.47 15.32 11.24
C GLU A 967 -4.13 14.47 10.14
N GLY A 968 -5.46 14.50 10.06
CA GLY A 968 -6.22 13.90 8.97
C GLY A 968 -6.65 14.92 7.92
N PHE A 969 -7.03 14.43 6.74
CA PHE A 969 -7.93 15.16 5.84
C PHE A 969 -9.24 15.50 6.54
N ASN A 970 -9.82 16.64 6.15
CA ASN A 970 -11.05 17.17 6.72
C ASN A 970 -12.32 16.38 6.33
N ALA A 971 -13.46 16.84 6.81
CA ALA A 971 -14.80 16.34 6.45
C ALA A 971 -15.01 14.86 6.78
N GLY A 972 -14.24 14.33 7.74
CA GLY A 972 -14.28 12.92 8.12
C GLY A 972 -13.72 11.97 7.06
N VAL A 973 -12.99 12.46 6.06
CA VAL A 973 -12.34 11.63 5.02
C VAL A 973 -11.32 10.66 5.65
N SER A 974 -10.66 11.11 6.72
CA SER A 974 -9.72 10.30 7.47
C SER A 974 -9.78 10.61 8.96
N TYR A 975 -9.21 9.72 9.76
CA TYR A 975 -8.96 9.89 11.18
C TYR A 975 -7.60 9.26 11.52
N SER A 976 -7.05 9.62 12.67
CA SER A 976 -5.79 9.07 13.15
C SER A 976 -6.02 8.05 14.25
N VAL A 977 -5.12 7.09 14.40
CA VAL A 977 -5.11 6.11 15.48
C VAL A 977 -3.72 6.11 16.11
N ALA A 978 -3.65 6.36 17.41
CA ALA A 978 -2.41 6.34 18.17
C ALA A 978 -2.49 5.36 19.35
N GLN A 979 -1.34 4.71 19.60
CA GLN A 979 -1.10 3.78 20.71
C GLN A 979 0.03 4.37 21.55
N LEU A 980 -0.25 4.69 22.81
CA LEU A 980 0.74 5.10 23.79
C LEU A 980 0.91 3.97 24.80
N LEU A 981 2.14 3.53 25.00
CA LEU A 981 2.48 2.51 25.98
C LEU A 981 3.07 3.19 27.22
N VAL A 982 2.32 3.11 28.31
CA VAL A 982 2.64 3.79 29.58
C VAL A 982 3.29 2.81 30.55
N ASP A 983 4.44 3.18 31.10
CA ASP A 983 5.13 2.47 32.18
C ASP A 983 5.43 3.45 33.33
N ASP A 984 5.26 3.01 34.57
CA ASP A 984 5.35 3.86 35.79
C ASP A 984 4.65 5.25 35.68
N GLY A 985 3.52 5.24 34.96
CA GLY A 985 2.69 6.41 34.72
C GLY A 985 3.23 7.42 33.70
N ASP A 986 4.31 7.12 32.97
CA ASP A 986 4.88 7.95 31.90
C ASP A 986 4.89 7.19 30.55
N VAL A 987 4.94 7.91 29.43
CA VAL A 987 4.91 7.27 28.10
C VAL A 987 6.31 6.79 27.71
N GLU A 988 6.46 5.48 27.55
CA GLU A 988 7.70 4.87 27.05
C GLU A 988 7.75 4.89 25.52
N TRP A 989 6.60 4.71 24.87
CA TRP A 989 6.53 4.71 23.41
C TRP A 989 5.17 5.19 22.93
N ALA A 990 5.18 5.91 21.80
CA ALA A 990 3.99 6.34 21.11
C ALA A 990 4.11 6.08 19.60
N GLY A 991 3.16 5.34 19.05
CA GLY A 991 3.01 5.13 17.61
C GLY A 991 1.69 5.72 17.15
N ALA A 992 1.71 6.45 16.04
CA ALA A 992 0.53 7.08 15.49
C ALA A 992 0.41 6.85 13.98
N THR A 993 -0.82 6.70 13.52
CA THR A 993 -1.14 6.24 12.16
C THR A 993 -2.35 7.00 11.62
N THR A 994 -2.47 7.12 10.29
CA THR A 994 -3.61 7.79 9.65
C THR A 994 -4.41 6.78 8.83
N ARG A 995 -5.74 6.85 8.92
CA ARG A 995 -6.70 5.95 8.27
C ARG A 995 -7.60 6.72 7.34
N THR A 996 -7.75 6.27 6.11
CA THR A 996 -8.86 6.73 5.27
C THR A 996 -10.15 6.03 5.72
N ALA A 997 -11.20 6.80 6.00
CA ALA A 997 -12.50 6.31 6.44
C ALA A 997 -13.31 5.76 5.25
N LYS A 998 -12.87 4.63 4.68
CA LYS A 998 -13.54 3.96 3.55
C LYS A 998 -14.92 3.46 3.95
N ASN A 999 -15.93 3.72 3.11
CA ASN A 999 -17.30 3.24 3.34
C ASN A 999 -17.57 1.85 2.75
N LEU A 1000 -16.64 1.31 1.97
CA LEU A 1000 -16.79 0.01 1.33
C LEU A 1000 -16.98 -1.10 2.37
N GLY A 1001 -18.15 -1.73 2.39
CA GLY A 1001 -18.51 -2.77 3.36
C GLY A 1001 -19.00 -2.25 4.71
N VAL A 1002 -18.93 -0.95 4.98
CA VAL A 1002 -19.28 -0.37 6.29
C VAL A 1002 -20.77 -0.08 6.35
N THR A 1003 -21.45 -0.72 7.30
CA THR A 1003 -22.85 -0.39 7.61
C THR A 1003 -22.88 0.81 8.56
N PRO A 1004 -23.62 1.91 8.26
CA PRO A 1004 -23.69 3.05 9.15
C PRO A 1004 -24.42 2.70 10.45
N ARG A 1005 -23.91 3.19 11.59
CA ARG A 1005 -24.52 2.94 12.90
C ARG A 1005 -25.90 3.58 12.98
N ALA A 1006 -26.90 2.79 13.40
CA ALA A 1006 -28.31 3.14 13.24
C ALA A 1006 -28.76 4.40 13.99
N ASP A 1007 -28.24 4.63 15.20
CA ASP A 1007 -28.52 5.82 16.02
C ASP A 1007 -28.02 7.10 15.34
N VAL A 1008 -26.80 7.07 14.77
CA VAL A 1008 -26.22 8.21 14.07
C VAL A 1008 -26.86 8.40 12.70
N ALA A 1009 -27.14 7.32 11.98
CA ALA A 1009 -27.89 7.38 10.72
C ALA A 1009 -29.27 8.06 10.90
N ALA A 1010 -29.93 7.87 12.05
CA ALA A 1010 -31.17 8.55 12.36
C ALA A 1010 -30.99 10.07 12.56
N ILE A 1011 -29.89 10.50 13.19
CA ILE A 1011 -29.52 11.93 13.32
C ILE A 1011 -29.34 12.55 11.94
N VAL A 1012 -28.53 11.92 11.08
CA VAL A 1012 -28.26 12.39 9.71
C VAL A 1012 -29.56 12.46 8.91
N LYS A 1013 -30.39 11.41 8.97
CA LYS A 1013 -31.69 11.38 8.29
C LYS A 1013 -32.58 12.53 8.75
N LYS A 1014 -32.70 12.77 10.05
CA LYS A 1014 -33.52 13.85 10.60
C LYS A 1014 -33.03 15.21 10.10
N ALA A 1015 -31.72 15.46 10.16
CA ALA A 1015 -31.10 16.69 9.68
C ALA A 1015 -31.38 16.92 8.18
N ASN A 1016 -31.35 15.84 7.39
CA ASN A 1016 -31.73 15.89 5.99
C ASN A 1016 -33.22 16.15 5.77
N ASP A 1017 -34.11 15.53 6.53
CA ASP A 1017 -35.55 15.74 6.40
C ASP A 1017 -35.90 17.21 6.72
N ASP A 1018 -35.33 17.75 7.80
CA ASP A 1018 -35.59 19.12 8.27
C ASP A 1018 -35.11 20.20 7.30
N THR A 1019 -34.07 19.90 6.50
CA THR A 1019 -33.47 20.86 5.55
C THR A 1019 -33.86 20.61 4.10
N ALA A 1020 -34.65 19.58 3.81
CA ALA A 1020 -34.93 19.10 2.46
C ALA A 1020 -35.53 20.16 1.52
N VAL A 1021 -36.38 21.05 2.06
CA VAL A 1021 -37.07 22.09 1.26
C VAL A 1021 -36.08 22.98 0.52
N LEU A 1022 -35.06 23.49 1.23
CA LEU A 1022 -34.02 24.31 0.62
C LEU A 1022 -32.95 23.44 -0.03
N ARG A 1023 -32.47 22.40 0.67
CA ARG A 1023 -31.35 21.58 0.19
C ARG A 1023 -31.62 21.00 -1.20
N ASN A 1024 -32.82 20.48 -1.44
CA ASN A 1024 -33.14 19.75 -2.68
C ASN A 1024 -33.73 20.67 -3.77
N GLN A 1025 -33.82 21.98 -3.55
CA GLN A 1025 -34.39 22.90 -4.52
C GLN A 1025 -33.44 23.03 -5.72
N VAL A 1026 -33.82 22.53 -6.90
CA VAL A 1026 -33.06 22.74 -8.14
C VAL A 1026 -33.13 24.22 -8.55
N ILE A 1027 -31.97 24.85 -8.72
CA ILE A 1027 -31.84 26.26 -9.10
C ILE A 1027 -31.29 26.47 -10.52
N GLY A 1028 -30.75 25.43 -11.15
CA GLY A 1028 -30.25 25.46 -12.52
C GLY A 1028 -29.52 24.16 -12.89
N SER A 1029 -28.61 24.24 -13.85
CA SER A 1029 -27.76 23.13 -14.29
C SER A 1029 -26.38 23.60 -14.74
N ALA A 1030 -25.41 22.69 -14.76
CA ALA A 1030 -24.10 22.85 -15.40
C ALA A 1030 -23.88 21.78 -16.46
N SER A 1031 -23.01 22.08 -17.43
CA SER A 1031 -22.54 21.13 -18.45
C SER A 1031 -21.10 20.65 -18.24
N VAL A 1032 -20.45 21.09 -17.15
CA VAL A 1032 -19.12 20.68 -16.68
C VAL A 1032 -19.11 20.60 -15.16
N ASP A 1033 -18.17 19.83 -14.59
CA ASP A 1033 -17.92 19.89 -13.14
C ASP A 1033 -17.44 21.30 -12.75
N LEU A 1034 -17.96 21.84 -11.65
CA LEU A 1034 -17.55 23.12 -11.08
C LEU A 1034 -16.59 22.84 -9.92
N LEU A 1035 -15.30 22.93 -10.20
CA LEU A 1035 -14.24 22.51 -9.30
C LEU A 1035 -13.50 23.70 -8.71
N ARG A 1036 -13.07 23.55 -7.46
CA ARG A 1036 -12.07 24.43 -6.85
C ARG A 1036 -10.67 23.97 -7.25
N ASP A 1037 -9.68 24.82 -7.03
CA ASP A 1037 -8.31 24.33 -6.93
C ASP A 1037 -8.17 23.59 -5.58
N PRO A 1038 -7.83 22.28 -5.57
CA PRO A 1038 -7.82 21.48 -4.35
C PRO A 1038 -6.84 22.00 -3.30
N ASN A 1039 -5.76 22.68 -3.72
CA ASN A 1039 -4.76 23.27 -2.82
C ASN A 1039 -5.04 24.74 -2.50
N ARG A 1040 -6.09 25.34 -3.09
CA ARG A 1040 -6.43 26.76 -3.01
C ARG A 1040 -5.30 27.71 -3.44
N LEU A 1041 -4.46 27.30 -4.38
CA LEU A 1041 -3.32 28.05 -4.91
C LEU A 1041 -3.57 28.66 -6.30
N LYS A 1042 -4.61 28.23 -7.02
CA LYS A 1042 -4.81 28.61 -8.43
C LYS A 1042 -6.23 29.13 -8.72
N GLU A 1043 -6.35 29.79 -9.87
CA GLU A 1043 -7.64 30.09 -10.50
C GLU A 1043 -8.43 28.79 -10.73
N SER A 1044 -9.72 28.80 -10.44
CA SER A 1044 -10.61 27.66 -10.68
C SER A 1044 -11.88 28.09 -11.44
N ASN A 1045 -12.51 27.15 -12.14
CA ASN A 1045 -13.73 27.48 -12.88
C ASN A 1045 -14.91 27.82 -11.94
N LEU A 1046 -15.01 27.17 -10.77
CA LEU A 1046 -15.98 27.55 -9.75
C LEU A 1046 -15.68 28.96 -9.17
N GLY A 1047 -14.43 29.29 -8.93
CA GLY A 1047 -14.02 30.62 -8.48
C GLY A 1047 -14.36 31.71 -9.50
N ASN A 1048 -14.14 31.44 -10.79
CA ASN A 1048 -14.54 32.31 -11.89
C ASN A 1048 -16.04 32.55 -11.92
N LEU A 1049 -16.84 31.49 -11.76
CA LEU A 1049 -18.31 31.60 -11.72
C LEU A 1049 -18.79 32.50 -10.59
N VAL A 1050 -18.27 32.35 -9.37
CA VAL A 1050 -18.67 33.17 -8.23
C VAL A 1050 -18.25 34.64 -8.42
N ALA A 1051 -17.02 34.88 -8.89
CA ALA A 1051 -16.56 36.23 -9.18
C ALA A 1051 -17.38 36.90 -10.31
N ASP A 1052 -17.76 36.14 -11.33
CA ASP A 1052 -18.62 36.63 -12.42
C ASP A 1052 -20.04 36.94 -11.93
N ALA A 1053 -20.59 36.12 -11.03
CA ALA A 1053 -21.88 36.38 -10.40
C ALA A 1053 -21.90 37.72 -9.66
N MET A 1054 -20.88 37.96 -8.82
CA MET A 1054 -20.71 39.22 -8.11
C MET A 1054 -20.61 40.41 -9.08
N ARG A 1055 -19.76 40.29 -10.11
CA ARG A 1055 -19.55 41.37 -11.08
C ARG A 1055 -20.82 41.67 -11.90
N ALA A 1056 -21.56 40.64 -12.31
CA ALA A 1056 -22.75 40.78 -13.13
C ALA A 1056 -23.94 41.41 -12.39
N LYS A 1057 -24.02 41.23 -11.06
CA LYS A 1057 -25.10 41.78 -10.22
C LYS A 1057 -25.06 43.32 -10.14
N TYR A 1058 -23.88 43.94 -10.21
CA TYR A 1058 -23.71 45.37 -9.97
C TYR A 1058 -23.16 46.11 -11.19
N PRO A 1059 -24.02 46.73 -12.02
CA PRO A 1059 -23.57 47.60 -13.10
C PRO A 1059 -22.67 48.74 -12.59
N GLY A 1060 -21.56 48.98 -13.28
CA GLY A 1060 -20.60 50.05 -12.92
C GLY A 1060 -19.45 49.64 -12.01
N VAL A 1061 -19.33 48.35 -11.64
CA VAL A 1061 -18.09 47.81 -11.07
C VAL A 1061 -17.14 47.34 -12.17
N ASP A 1062 -15.85 47.66 -12.04
CA ASP A 1062 -14.82 47.26 -12.98
C ASP A 1062 -14.46 45.76 -12.81
N ALA A 1063 -14.33 45.31 -11.55
CA ALA A 1063 -13.84 43.98 -11.20
C ALA A 1063 -14.55 43.36 -9.99
N ALA A 1064 -14.42 42.04 -9.82
CA ALA A 1064 -14.83 41.32 -8.62
C ALA A 1064 -13.67 40.48 -8.07
N ILE A 1065 -13.58 40.37 -6.75
CA ILE A 1065 -12.55 39.59 -6.05
C ILE A 1065 -13.19 38.88 -4.85
N THR A 1066 -13.01 37.56 -4.78
CA THR A 1066 -13.35 36.74 -3.61
C THR A 1066 -12.19 35.80 -3.27
N ASN A 1067 -12.04 35.41 -2.01
CA ASN A 1067 -10.97 34.51 -1.55
C ASN A 1067 -11.35 33.03 -1.78
N SER A 1068 -10.38 32.19 -2.18
CA SER A 1068 -10.57 30.74 -2.38
C SER A 1068 -11.04 30.01 -1.12
N GLY A 1069 -10.70 30.50 0.08
CA GLY A 1069 -11.14 29.91 1.35
C GLY A 1069 -12.64 30.02 1.61
N GLY A 1070 -13.30 30.98 0.95
CA GLY A 1070 -14.74 31.13 0.93
C GLY A 1070 -15.47 30.03 0.15
N LEU A 1071 -14.75 29.26 -0.68
CA LEU A 1071 -15.29 28.17 -1.52
C LEU A 1071 -15.03 26.82 -0.85
N ARG A 1072 -16.07 26.18 -0.32
CA ARG A 1072 -15.90 25.01 0.58
C ARG A 1072 -16.09 23.65 -0.07
N GLN A 1073 -16.89 23.58 -1.13
CA GLN A 1073 -17.18 22.32 -1.82
C GLN A 1073 -17.09 22.47 -3.34
N ASP A 1074 -16.83 21.35 -4.03
CA ASP A 1074 -16.98 21.25 -5.49
C ASP A 1074 -18.43 20.88 -5.83
N ILE A 1075 -18.91 21.27 -7.01
CA ILE A 1075 -20.20 20.79 -7.54
C ILE A 1075 -19.90 19.87 -8.72
N ARG A 1076 -20.19 18.58 -8.55
CA ARG A 1076 -19.94 17.56 -9.58
C ARG A 1076 -21.23 17.23 -10.31
N MET A 1077 -21.15 16.96 -11.60
CA MET A 1077 -22.30 16.51 -12.37
C MET A 1077 -22.77 15.10 -11.97
N THR A 1078 -21.88 14.27 -11.42
CA THR A 1078 -22.18 12.90 -10.99
C THR A 1078 -21.25 12.47 -9.85
N PRO A 1079 -21.77 11.77 -8.83
CA PRO A 1079 -23.19 11.53 -8.56
C PRO A 1079 -23.92 12.80 -8.09
N PRO A 1080 -25.26 12.89 -8.27
CA PRO A 1080 -26.06 13.95 -7.68
C PRO A 1080 -26.01 13.89 -6.14
N SER A 1081 -26.13 15.03 -5.48
CA SER A 1081 -25.98 15.18 -4.03
C SER A 1081 -27.30 15.12 -3.25
N ALA A 1082 -28.43 15.39 -3.89
CA ALA A 1082 -29.76 15.44 -3.27
C ALA A 1082 -30.86 14.72 -4.06
N GLY A 1083 -30.48 13.81 -4.97
CA GLY A 1083 -31.40 12.99 -5.78
C GLY A 1083 -31.92 13.68 -7.04
N GLU A 1084 -31.35 14.82 -7.40
CA GLU A 1084 -31.56 15.53 -8.66
C GLU A 1084 -30.99 14.77 -9.87
N ALA A 1085 -31.34 15.21 -11.08
CA ALA A 1085 -30.77 14.64 -12.30
C ALA A 1085 -29.32 15.09 -12.50
N ALA A 1086 -28.49 14.24 -13.13
CA ALA A 1086 -27.09 14.56 -13.39
C ALA A 1086 -26.91 15.92 -14.08
N GLY A 1087 -26.00 16.74 -13.54
CA GLY A 1087 -25.74 18.11 -13.98
C GLY A 1087 -26.76 19.16 -13.53
N GLN A 1088 -27.87 18.79 -12.86
CA GLN A 1088 -28.68 19.78 -12.15
C GLN A 1088 -27.91 20.29 -10.93
N ILE A 1089 -28.12 21.57 -10.62
CA ILE A 1089 -27.53 22.23 -9.45
C ILE A 1089 -28.67 22.56 -8.48
N THR A 1090 -28.50 22.18 -7.23
CA THR A 1090 -29.41 22.51 -6.15
C THR A 1090 -28.96 23.73 -5.36
N TRP A 1091 -29.89 24.39 -4.67
CA TRP A 1091 -29.59 25.43 -3.70
C TRP A 1091 -28.64 24.90 -2.61
N GLY A 1092 -28.83 23.65 -2.18
CA GLY A 1092 -27.97 23.00 -1.18
C GLY A 1092 -26.51 22.89 -1.62
N GLU A 1093 -26.25 22.60 -2.88
CA GLU A 1093 -24.89 22.54 -3.43
C GLU A 1093 -24.24 23.92 -3.44
N VAL A 1094 -24.96 24.96 -3.89
CA VAL A 1094 -24.40 26.33 -3.88
C VAL A 1094 -24.19 26.82 -2.44
N PHE A 1095 -25.07 26.47 -1.51
CA PHE A 1095 -24.86 26.74 -0.08
C PHE A 1095 -23.60 26.04 0.44
N ALA A 1096 -23.38 24.77 0.10
CA ALA A 1096 -22.19 24.03 0.50
C ALA A 1096 -20.91 24.63 -0.10
N VAL A 1097 -20.98 25.33 -1.25
CA VAL A 1097 -19.87 26.16 -1.74
C VAL A 1097 -19.67 27.39 -0.86
N LEU A 1098 -20.74 28.11 -0.49
CA LEU A 1098 -20.74 29.43 0.15
C LEU A 1098 -21.48 29.45 1.52
N PRO A 1099 -21.04 28.69 2.55
CA PRO A 1099 -21.84 28.45 3.76
C PRO A 1099 -21.81 29.60 4.79
N PHE A 1100 -20.97 30.60 4.60
CA PHE A 1100 -20.68 31.62 5.62
C PHE A 1100 -21.73 32.73 5.74
N GLY A 1101 -22.66 32.84 4.79
CA GLY A 1101 -23.61 33.95 4.76
C GLY A 1101 -22.99 35.31 4.45
N ASN A 1102 -21.77 35.33 3.89
CA ASN A 1102 -21.06 36.52 3.47
C ASN A 1102 -21.93 37.41 2.56
N ARG A 1103 -21.81 38.72 2.72
CA ARG A 1103 -22.55 39.73 1.95
C ARG A 1103 -21.65 40.49 1.01
N THR A 1104 -22.18 40.90 -0.12
CA THR A 1104 -21.43 41.67 -1.11
C THR A 1104 -21.19 43.11 -0.64
N VAL A 1105 -20.01 43.62 -0.97
CA VAL A 1105 -19.57 44.98 -0.68
C VAL A 1105 -18.92 45.57 -1.92
N ILE A 1106 -19.20 46.84 -2.22
CA ILE A 1106 -18.59 47.55 -3.34
C ILE A 1106 -17.69 48.66 -2.79
N MET A 1107 -16.45 48.74 -3.26
CA MET A 1107 -15.49 49.76 -2.86
C MET A 1107 -14.63 50.24 -4.02
N THR A 1108 -13.96 51.36 -3.84
CA THR A 1108 -12.94 51.85 -4.77
C THR A 1108 -11.57 51.67 -4.13
N LEU A 1109 -10.70 50.91 -4.81
CA LEU A 1109 -9.30 50.74 -4.43
C LEU A 1109 -8.41 51.54 -5.37
N THR A 1110 -7.40 52.20 -4.82
CA THR A 1110 -6.27 52.71 -5.61
C THR A 1110 -5.48 51.54 -6.18
N TYR A 1111 -4.70 51.77 -7.25
CA TYR A 1111 -3.79 50.75 -7.78
C TYR A 1111 -2.88 50.16 -6.68
N ALA A 1112 -2.32 51.00 -5.81
CA ALA A 1112 -1.48 50.56 -4.70
C ALA A 1112 -2.21 49.61 -3.74
N ASN A 1113 -3.44 49.91 -3.34
CA ASN A 1113 -4.20 49.05 -2.43
C ASN A 1113 -4.65 47.74 -3.10
N LEU A 1114 -5.04 47.80 -4.37
CA LEU A 1114 -5.39 46.61 -5.15
C LEU A 1114 -4.17 45.70 -5.31
N LYS A 1115 -3.02 46.25 -5.69
CA LYS A 1115 -1.74 45.54 -5.81
C LYS A 1115 -1.36 44.88 -4.49
N ALA A 1116 -1.40 45.62 -3.38
CA ALA A 1116 -1.07 45.08 -2.06
C ALA A 1116 -2.01 43.94 -1.63
N GLY A 1117 -3.31 44.05 -1.92
CA GLY A 1117 -4.28 42.97 -1.66
C GLY A 1117 -4.02 41.72 -2.51
N LEU A 1118 -3.71 41.89 -3.79
CA LEU A 1118 -3.35 40.79 -4.68
C LEU A 1118 -2.03 40.13 -4.26
N GLU A 1119 -1.01 40.90 -3.91
CA GLU A 1119 0.25 40.38 -3.38
C GLU A 1119 0.03 39.62 -2.06
N ASN A 1120 -0.84 40.07 -1.16
CA ASN A 1120 -1.25 39.23 -0.02
C ASN A 1120 -1.86 37.91 -0.49
N GLY A 1121 -2.78 37.97 -1.45
CA GLY A 1121 -3.46 36.81 -2.00
C GLY A 1121 -2.52 35.79 -2.67
N PHE A 1122 -1.41 36.26 -3.25
CA PHE A 1122 -0.42 35.41 -3.93
C PHE A 1122 0.74 34.93 -3.03
N LYS A 1123 0.72 35.24 -1.73
CA LYS A 1123 1.70 34.67 -0.79
C LYS A 1123 1.69 33.14 -0.76
N PRO A 1124 0.54 32.43 -0.75
CA PRO A 1124 0.54 30.97 -0.69
C PRO A 1124 1.15 30.31 -1.93
N PRO A 1125 0.86 30.75 -3.17
CA PRO A 1125 1.56 30.25 -4.36
C PRO A 1125 3.08 30.49 -4.36
N CYS A 1126 3.58 31.50 -3.64
CA CYS A 1126 5.02 31.80 -3.55
C CYS A 1126 5.72 31.22 -2.33
N GLY A 1127 5.00 30.84 -1.27
CA GLY A 1127 5.57 30.47 0.03
C GLY A 1127 5.32 29.02 0.42
N ASP A 1128 5.89 28.63 1.57
CA ASP A 1128 5.82 27.26 2.09
C ASP A 1128 4.51 26.93 2.81
N VAL A 1129 3.56 27.88 2.89
CA VAL A 1129 2.26 27.72 3.59
C VAL A 1129 1.19 27.15 2.65
N ALA A 1130 1.54 26.06 1.94
CA ALA A 1130 0.65 25.44 0.96
C ALA A 1130 -0.46 24.63 1.63
N GLY A 1131 -1.72 25.09 1.50
CA GLY A 1131 -2.90 24.32 1.94
C GLY A 1131 -3.25 24.49 3.42
N GLY A 1132 -3.67 25.70 3.80
CA GLY A 1132 -4.16 26.05 5.15
C GLY A 1132 -4.72 27.47 5.21
N THR A 1133 -4.43 28.27 4.18
CA THR A 1133 -4.93 29.63 4.00
C THR A 1133 -5.95 29.70 2.86
N GLY A 1134 -6.98 30.53 3.02
CA GLY A 1134 -8.00 30.81 2.03
C GLY A 1134 -7.68 31.92 1.03
N ARG A 1135 -6.58 32.65 1.26
CA ARG A 1135 -6.36 33.98 0.68
C ARG A 1135 -6.15 34.08 -0.84
N THR A 1136 -5.94 32.99 -1.58
CA THR A 1136 -5.75 33.12 -3.05
C THR A 1136 -6.97 33.76 -3.70
N PRO A 1137 -6.82 34.81 -4.53
CA PRO A 1137 -7.96 35.52 -5.10
C PRO A 1137 -8.54 34.80 -6.32
N GLN A 1138 -9.86 34.65 -6.33
CA GLN A 1138 -10.66 34.35 -7.52
C GLN A 1138 -11.23 35.67 -8.06
N ILE A 1139 -11.04 35.95 -9.35
CA ILE A 1139 -11.22 37.28 -9.91
C ILE A 1139 -12.10 37.31 -11.16
N SER A 1140 -12.74 38.46 -11.40
CA SER A 1140 -13.46 38.78 -12.63
C SER A 1140 -13.22 40.23 -13.03
N GLY A 1141 -13.19 40.54 -14.33
CA GLY A 1141 -13.05 41.91 -14.86
C GLY A 1141 -11.62 42.47 -14.89
N ILE A 1142 -10.64 41.76 -14.31
CA ILE A 1142 -9.21 42.04 -14.41
C ILE A 1142 -8.43 40.76 -14.76
N LYS A 1143 -7.27 40.92 -15.38
CA LYS A 1143 -6.23 39.88 -15.51
C LYS A 1143 -4.98 40.30 -14.75
N VAL A 1144 -4.36 39.37 -14.04
CA VAL A 1144 -3.20 39.63 -13.19
C VAL A 1144 -2.09 38.66 -13.55
N THR A 1145 -0.90 39.21 -13.81
CA THR A 1145 0.33 38.44 -13.93
C THR A 1145 1.22 38.75 -12.74
N PHE A 1146 1.81 37.72 -12.14
CA PHE A 1146 2.74 37.86 -11.03
C PHE A 1146 3.88 36.84 -11.11
N HIS A 1147 4.96 37.10 -10.40
CA HIS A 1147 6.04 36.15 -10.17
C HIS A 1147 6.42 36.10 -8.69
N CYS A 1148 7.23 35.10 -8.32
CA CYS A 1148 7.75 34.95 -6.97
C CYS A 1148 9.23 35.35 -6.93
N THR A 1149 9.59 36.27 -6.03
CA THR A 1149 10.99 36.56 -5.67
C THR A 1149 11.27 35.90 -4.32
N GLY A 1150 11.80 34.67 -4.37
CA GLY A 1150 11.79 33.80 -3.18
C GLY A 1150 10.34 33.54 -2.74
N ILE A 1151 10.05 33.74 -1.45
CA ILE A 1151 8.70 33.58 -0.89
C ILE A 1151 7.79 34.82 -1.06
N VAL A 1152 8.29 35.86 -1.72
CA VAL A 1152 7.59 37.14 -1.85
C VAL A 1152 6.92 37.24 -3.23
N PRO A 1153 5.58 37.35 -3.30
CA PRO A 1153 4.89 37.60 -4.56
C PRO A 1153 5.10 39.04 -5.02
N VAL A 1154 5.29 39.21 -6.33
CA VAL A 1154 5.40 40.51 -7.00
C VAL A 1154 4.41 40.53 -8.16
N VAL A 1155 3.45 41.45 -8.09
CA VAL A 1155 2.49 41.64 -9.20
C VAL A 1155 3.17 42.44 -10.32
N ASP A 1156 3.27 41.84 -11.49
CA ASP A 1156 3.90 42.41 -12.69
C ASP A 1156 2.95 43.35 -13.44
N SER A 1157 1.70 42.93 -13.60
CA SER A 1157 0.69 43.73 -14.31
C SER A 1157 -0.73 43.39 -13.87
N ILE A 1158 -1.58 44.42 -13.88
CA ILE A 1158 -3.03 44.30 -13.71
C ILE A 1158 -3.68 44.93 -14.94
N VAL A 1159 -4.42 44.14 -15.71
CA VAL A 1159 -5.10 44.59 -16.94
C VAL A 1159 -6.59 44.60 -16.71
N ARG A 1160 -7.26 45.74 -16.90
CA ARG A 1160 -8.72 45.82 -16.87
C ARG A 1160 -9.30 45.27 -18.17
N VAL A 1161 -10.25 44.35 -18.05
CA VAL A 1161 -10.78 43.60 -19.19
C VAL A 1161 -11.69 44.45 -20.09
N SER A 1162 -12.42 45.42 -19.53
CA SER A 1162 -13.41 46.20 -20.28
C SER A 1162 -12.82 47.08 -21.38
N ASP A 1163 -11.60 47.58 -21.18
CA ASP A 1163 -10.90 48.52 -22.08
C ASP A 1163 -9.51 48.04 -22.49
N GLY A 1164 -9.02 46.93 -21.93
CA GLY A 1164 -7.67 46.41 -22.16
C GLY A 1164 -6.58 47.26 -21.51
N LYS A 1165 -6.92 48.21 -20.63
CA LYS A 1165 -5.94 49.12 -20.02
C LYS A 1165 -5.09 48.40 -19.00
N VAL A 1166 -3.76 48.49 -19.15
CA VAL A 1166 -2.80 48.18 -18.08
C VAL A 1166 -2.89 49.29 -17.03
N LEU A 1167 -3.24 48.93 -15.79
CA LEU A 1167 -3.42 49.87 -14.70
C LEU A 1167 -2.06 50.32 -14.14
N GLY A 1168 -1.97 51.58 -13.72
CA GLY A 1168 -0.79 52.15 -13.03
C GLY A 1168 -1.17 52.99 -11.81
N ASP A 1169 -0.18 53.60 -11.16
CA ASP A 1169 -0.34 54.25 -9.84
C ASP A 1169 -1.46 55.31 -9.74
N ALA A 1170 -1.77 56.00 -10.84
CA ALA A 1170 -2.83 57.00 -10.90
C ALA A 1170 -4.24 56.41 -11.07
N ASP A 1171 -4.35 55.11 -11.34
CA ASP A 1171 -5.63 54.44 -11.56
C ASP A 1171 -6.30 54.01 -10.25
N SER A 1172 -7.63 54.00 -10.31
CA SER A 1172 -8.49 53.41 -9.27
C SER A 1172 -9.41 52.38 -9.93
N VAL A 1173 -9.79 51.36 -9.17
CA VAL A 1173 -10.67 50.29 -9.63
C VAL A 1173 -11.87 50.21 -8.71
N ARG A 1174 -13.07 50.29 -9.29
CA ARG A 1174 -14.32 50.03 -8.56
C ARG A 1174 -14.52 48.52 -8.50
N ILE A 1175 -14.40 47.92 -7.33
CA ILE A 1175 -14.52 46.48 -7.16
C ILE A 1175 -15.76 46.09 -6.35
N VAL A 1176 -16.28 44.89 -6.60
CA VAL A 1176 -17.15 44.17 -5.67
C VAL A 1176 -16.35 43.04 -5.00
N THR A 1177 -16.51 42.91 -3.69
CA THR A 1177 -15.94 41.83 -2.87
C THR A 1177 -16.98 41.39 -1.83
N ASN A 1178 -16.56 40.69 -0.78
CA ASN A 1178 -17.40 40.31 0.34
C ASN A 1178 -17.02 41.04 1.65
N ASP A 1179 -17.93 41.07 2.61
CA ASP A 1179 -17.79 41.71 3.92
C ASP A 1179 -16.65 41.14 4.79
N PHE A 1180 -16.37 39.85 4.68
CA PHE A 1180 -15.19 39.23 5.28
C PHE A 1180 -13.88 39.87 4.76
N MET A 1181 -13.71 39.98 3.45
CA MET A 1181 -12.52 40.60 2.85
C MET A 1181 -12.47 42.12 3.07
N LEU A 1182 -13.62 42.82 3.09
CA LEU A 1182 -13.69 44.25 3.41
C LEU A 1182 -13.03 44.55 4.76
N THR A 1183 -13.29 43.69 5.76
CA THR A 1183 -12.80 43.87 7.13
C THR A 1183 -11.38 43.36 7.35
N GLY A 1184 -10.70 42.93 6.28
CA GLY A 1184 -9.31 42.47 6.32
C GLY A 1184 -9.14 40.96 6.48
N GLY A 1185 -10.23 40.18 6.39
CA GLY A 1185 -10.17 38.72 6.45
C GLY A 1185 -9.18 38.12 5.44
N ASP A 1186 -8.59 36.97 5.77
CA ASP A 1186 -7.51 36.32 5.01
C ASP A 1186 -6.26 37.22 4.79
N GLY A 1187 -6.10 38.25 5.63
CA GLY A 1187 -4.99 39.21 5.55
C GLY A 1187 -5.18 40.32 4.51
N TYR A 1188 -6.39 40.49 3.95
CA TYR A 1188 -6.72 41.56 2.99
C TYR A 1188 -6.84 42.95 3.64
N THR A 1189 -5.93 43.29 4.55
CA THR A 1189 -5.95 44.56 5.31
C THR A 1189 -5.93 45.80 4.41
N ALA A 1190 -5.33 45.71 3.22
CA ALA A 1190 -5.37 46.78 2.22
C ALA A 1190 -6.81 47.15 1.77
N PHE A 1191 -7.77 46.24 1.87
CA PHE A 1191 -9.16 46.49 1.49
C PHE A 1191 -9.89 47.35 2.53
N THR A 1192 -9.41 47.38 3.78
CA THR A 1192 -9.94 48.28 4.83
C THR A 1192 -9.72 49.76 4.51
N LEU A 1193 -8.77 50.06 3.61
CA LEU A 1193 -8.46 51.41 3.12
C LEU A 1193 -9.31 51.80 1.89
N GLY A 1194 -10.24 50.93 1.46
CA GLY A 1194 -11.15 51.19 0.36
C GLY A 1194 -12.02 52.42 0.60
N THR A 1195 -12.23 53.20 -0.45
CA THR A 1195 -13.06 54.42 -0.39
C THR A 1195 -14.38 54.22 -1.14
N ASN A 1196 -15.31 55.17 -1.00
CA ASN A 1196 -16.64 55.11 -1.63
C ASN A 1196 -17.38 53.78 -1.32
N VAL A 1197 -17.22 53.26 -0.09
CA VAL A 1197 -17.77 51.95 0.27
C VAL A 1197 -19.29 52.00 0.24
N LEU A 1198 -19.88 51.09 -0.53
CA LEU A 1198 -21.31 50.79 -0.55
C LEU A 1198 -21.49 49.36 -0.07
N GLN A 1199 -22.42 49.13 0.85
CA GLN A 1199 -22.77 47.79 1.33
C GLN A 1199 -24.22 47.50 0.91
N PRO A 1200 -24.44 47.02 -0.34
CA PRO A 1200 -25.78 46.61 -0.79
C PRO A 1200 -26.41 45.59 0.16
N GLY A 1201 -25.58 44.72 0.74
CA GLY A 1201 -25.99 43.75 1.75
C GLY A 1201 -26.69 42.52 1.18
N ASP A 1202 -26.66 42.33 -0.16
CA ASP A 1202 -27.13 41.10 -0.81
C ASP A 1202 -26.25 39.92 -0.37
N ALA A 1203 -26.86 38.77 -0.11
CA ALA A 1203 -26.12 37.56 0.23
C ALA A 1203 -25.36 37.06 -1.00
N LEU A 1204 -24.06 36.75 -0.84
CA LEU A 1204 -23.22 36.23 -1.93
C LEU A 1204 -23.78 34.92 -2.50
N LEU A 1205 -24.40 34.11 -1.64
CA LEU A 1205 -25.14 32.90 -2.02
C LEU A 1205 -26.25 33.23 -3.01
N ASP A 1206 -27.15 34.15 -2.67
CA ASP A 1206 -28.30 34.52 -3.52
C ASP A 1206 -27.84 35.13 -4.84
N VAL A 1207 -26.80 35.98 -4.81
CA VAL A 1207 -26.17 36.54 -6.01
C VAL A 1207 -25.67 35.44 -6.95
N THR A 1208 -25.07 34.39 -6.41
CA THR A 1208 -24.57 33.25 -7.18
C THR A 1208 -25.70 32.39 -7.74
N ILE A 1209 -26.73 32.13 -6.93
CA ILE A 1209 -27.93 31.38 -7.33
C ILE A 1209 -28.66 32.06 -8.47
N GLU A 1210 -28.92 33.37 -8.34
CA GLU A 1210 -29.58 34.17 -9.39
C GLU A 1210 -28.77 34.15 -10.69
N TYR A 1211 -27.44 34.21 -10.59
CA TYR A 1211 -26.56 34.15 -11.76
C TYR A 1211 -26.67 32.80 -12.48
N ILE A 1212 -26.64 31.68 -11.75
CA ILE A 1212 -26.78 30.33 -12.29
C ILE A 1212 -28.16 30.16 -12.93
N ALA A 1213 -29.23 30.53 -12.21
CA ALA A 1213 -30.60 30.42 -12.71
C ALA A 1213 -30.81 31.19 -14.02
N ALA A 1214 -30.22 32.38 -14.14
CA ALA A 1214 -30.31 33.21 -15.35
C ALA A 1214 -29.47 32.69 -16.53
N ARG A 1215 -28.54 31.74 -16.31
CA ARG A 1215 -27.55 31.28 -17.31
C ARG A 1215 -27.47 29.76 -17.42
N SER A 1216 -28.51 29.05 -16.98
CA SER A 1216 -28.58 27.59 -17.04
C SER A 1216 -28.65 27.07 -18.49
N PRO A 1217 -27.83 26.09 -18.91
CA PRO A 1217 -26.73 25.48 -18.17
C PRO A 1217 -25.47 26.37 -18.13
N VAL A 1218 -24.83 26.48 -16.95
CA VAL A 1218 -23.54 27.17 -16.82
C VAL A 1218 -22.37 26.27 -17.26
N ALA A 1219 -21.33 26.88 -17.83
CA ALA A 1219 -20.15 26.17 -18.32
C ALA A 1219 -18.85 26.99 -18.14
N PRO A 1220 -18.51 27.42 -16.92
CA PRO A 1220 -17.32 28.24 -16.70
C PRO A 1220 -16.04 27.44 -16.97
N THR A 1221 -15.00 28.13 -17.44
CA THR A 1221 -13.67 27.57 -17.68
C THR A 1221 -12.61 28.36 -16.92
N VAL A 1222 -11.40 27.79 -16.80
CA VAL A 1222 -10.21 28.55 -16.40
C VAL A 1222 -9.75 29.36 -17.61
N GLU A 1223 -9.61 30.67 -17.47
CA GLU A 1223 -9.38 31.61 -18.58
C GLU A 1223 -8.00 32.28 -18.56
N GLY A 1224 -7.16 31.95 -17.57
CA GLY A 1224 -5.90 32.64 -17.32
C GLY A 1224 -6.14 34.08 -16.87
N ARG A 1225 -7.10 34.26 -15.97
CA ARG A 1225 -7.33 35.52 -15.25
C ARG A 1225 -6.18 35.77 -14.28
N VAL A 1226 -5.64 34.73 -13.66
CA VAL A 1226 -4.43 34.79 -12.83
C VAL A 1226 -3.33 33.96 -13.49
N VAL A 1227 -2.19 34.58 -13.78
CA VAL A 1227 -1.01 33.92 -14.36
C VAL A 1227 0.18 34.09 -13.43
N GLY A 1228 0.72 32.97 -12.96
CA GLY A 1228 1.86 32.90 -12.05
C GLY A 1228 2.69 31.62 -12.30
N PRO A 1229 3.72 31.38 -11.47
CA PRO A 1229 4.63 30.24 -11.60
C PRO A 1229 3.97 28.86 -11.45
#